data_AF-A0A067C8Q5-F1
#
_entry.id   AF-A0A067C8Q5-F1
#
_cell.length_a   1.000
_cell.length_b   1.000
_cell.length_c   1.000
_cell.angle_alpha   90.00
_cell.angle_beta   90.00
_cell.angle_gamma   90.00
#
_symmetry.space_group_name_H-M   'P 1'
#
loop_
_entity.id
_entity.type
_entity.pdbx_description
1 polymer ?
#
loop_
_entity_poly.entity_id
_entity_poly.type
_entity_poly.pdbx_seq_one_letter_code
_entity_poly.pdbx_strand_id
1 'polypeptide(L)'
;MAVLQQTLSMNQPSSAKALVGTMKHDLFERALQSGYHSIPYLIEQSQSIIQDSLLKCLESGITETQAAEEIKSSFQSMHAWLQKLHTTGIVVGNANLRLEAVLATEEPLWSIKYGLKGAVDATIRVLQNGGRKAIVPLELKTGKKAYALAEHHGQVLLYSLLLEERYQECSEGLLLYLLENESLVVARDTPIARALLQARNQHAAHMAKYQGESVYPPMLRQPRDCGFCFSAAECMLHHASEEMGTAATSGAVDVFAKHTTHLLPDERAYFATWNRLVDLEFRSSQTAVQQLWLDSNDVRAANGTCLLHLSLGSVTPKTLTLRSPAPLSSTDLKFHVDDRVILSCESDAALLLQDVSQKKTMQYCLLALFDQDIEIALFAPISRAVLQGDSVVGQHPRWRIDKDALPWGLSQAKRNLAQLFVGPSPHGIVAGVHPTRFRRPPIDPETDRCGDADRRKLICCLEAPRFLAPTTTLAMLQAHAIAHPHSPRYEALYADFLRMNPDQQRAIEKVLHAKDYALILGMPGTGKTSAITMCVRLLLHLGFSVLVTSYTHSAVDTLLLKLLEFQVPMLRVGSKDQVHARLQPHLLSTVCQPLRTTAAIEKVMVAATLVGCTCLGTNHVLFTKRRFDYCIVDEASQITQPVLLGALRCADTFCLVGDHYQLPPLVTALKAKLGGLDVSLFKRLGEAHPSASVQLGYQYRMHPHIMLLCNDLIYNHQLKCGARTDIAPWVLSPRALPPWLTHVLSPSVSVVFLDTDALGLHECRQSKGIINPVEASAVLQVVRALQQAGATDIGVLSPFRSQVHYLQTHHRGPAVEISTIDKYQGRDKDAIIVSFVRSNATPTVGELLLDWRRINVALTRAKKKLVLVGSPSTLAGSPVLRSLLALVQKQKWVLPLPASATSVPMIPPPPNNDDDGGAQRVYVQAPVDANAIEGLAINELPRRAPLRPHMPVSRNILDETMG
;
A
#
# COMPACT_ATOMS: atom_id res chain seq x y z
N MET A 1 -23.19 -1.46 -17.69
CA MET A 1 -22.38 -0.28 -17.31
C MET A 1 -22.15 -0.19 -15.80
N ALA A 2 -23.18 -0.01 -14.96
CA ALA A 2 -23.00 0.20 -13.50
C ALA A 2 -22.17 -0.91 -12.80
N VAL A 3 -22.44 -2.18 -13.12
CA VAL A 3 -21.67 -3.33 -12.59
C VAL A 3 -20.19 -3.26 -13.01
N LEU A 4 -19.88 -2.87 -14.25
CA LEU A 4 -18.50 -2.70 -14.73
C LEU A 4 -17.77 -1.59 -13.95
N GLN A 5 -18.42 -0.45 -13.76
CA GLN A 5 -17.84 0.67 -13.00
C GLN A 5 -17.50 0.27 -11.56
N GLN A 6 -18.39 -0.47 -10.90
CA GLN A 6 -18.17 -0.90 -9.51
C GLN A 6 -17.08 -1.99 -9.39
N THR A 7 -16.94 -2.85 -10.39
CA THR A 7 -16.04 -4.03 -10.33
C THR A 7 -14.64 -3.77 -10.85
N LEU A 8 -14.49 -2.85 -11.81
CA LEU A 8 -13.18 -2.46 -12.35
C LEU A 8 -12.62 -1.20 -11.67
N SER A 9 -13.42 -0.49 -10.87
CA SER A 9 -13.04 0.74 -10.16
C SER A 9 -12.35 1.76 -11.09
N MET A 10 -12.78 1.80 -12.35
CA MET A 10 -12.24 2.65 -13.41
C MET A 10 -12.83 4.05 -13.25
N ASN A 11 -12.34 4.80 -12.27
CA ASN A 11 -12.58 6.23 -12.23
C ASN A 11 -11.71 6.88 -13.31
N GLN A 12 -12.37 7.32 -14.38
CA GLN A 12 -11.73 8.23 -15.33
C GLN A 12 -11.34 9.52 -14.59
N PRO A 13 -10.29 10.22 -15.06
CA PRO A 13 -9.95 11.55 -14.56
C PRO A 13 -11.21 12.41 -14.51
N SER A 14 -11.41 13.14 -13.42
CA SER A 14 -12.53 14.08 -13.34
C SER A 14 -12.44 15.04 -14.52
N SER A 15 -13.52 15.20 -15.29
CA SER A 15 -13.56 16.24 -16.32
C SER A 15 -13.39 17.63 -15.67
N ALA A 16 -12.87 18.60 -16.42
CA ALA A 16 -12.78 19.99 -15.95
C ALA A 16 -14.10 20.51 -15.37
N LYS A 17 -15.23 20.24 -16.06
CA LYS A 17 -16.58 20.58 -15.59
C LYS A 17 -16.95 19.90 -14.28
N ALA A 18 -16.63 18.61 -14.13
CA ALA A 18 -16.91 17.88 -12.90
C ALA A 18 -16.06 18.39 -11.73
N LEU A 19 -14.80 18.77 -11.98
CA LEU A 19 -13.93 19.36 -10.96
C LEU A 19 -14.43 20.73 -10.52
N VAL A 20 -14.73 21.62 -11.46
CA VAL A 20 -15.31 22.94 -11.16
C VAL A 20 -16.64 22.79 -10.43
N GLY A 21 -17.46 21.81 -10.82
CA GLY A 21 -18.66 21.42 -10.09
C GLY A 21 -18.35 21.11 -8.63
N THR A 22 -17.37 20.23 -8.36
CA THR A 22 -16.92 19.93 -6.98
C THR A 22 -16.44 21.17 -6.23
N MET A 23 -15.65 22.05 -6.86
CA MET A 23 -15.22 23.30 -6.21
C MET A 23 -16.38 24.24 -5.86
N LYS A 24 -17.42 24.26 -6.70
CA LYS A 24 -18.66 25.03 -6.43
C LYS A 24 -19.45 24.43 -5.26
N HIS A 25 -19.47 23.10 -5.12
CA HIS A 25 -20.05 22.44 -3.95
C HIS A 25 -19.27 22.80 -2.69
N ASP A 26 -17.94 22.60 -2.68
CA ASP A 26 -17.07 22.95 -1.55
C ASP A 26 -17.26 24.41 -1.12
N LEU A 27 -17.36 25.34 -2.07
CA LEU A 27 -17.59 26.77 -1.79
C LEU A 27 -18.96 27.03 -1.18
N PHE A 28 -20.00 26.42 -1.76
CA PHE A 28 -21.37 26.56 -1.28
C PHE A 28 -21.51 26.00 0.14
N GLU A 29 -20.90 24.86 0.44
CA GLU A 29 -20.90 24.25 1.78
C GLU A 29 -20.20 25.13 2.81
N ARG A 30 -19.02 25.68 2.50
CA ARG A 30 -18.31 26.61 3.41
C ARG A 30 -19.18 27.84 3.73
N ALA A 31 -19.87 28.38 2.73
CA ALA A 31 -20.76 29.52 2.90
C ALA A 31 -22.03 29.17 3.69
N LEU A 32 -22.61 27.99 3.43
CA LEU A 32 -23.78 27.48 4.14
C LEU A 32 -23.48 27.22 5.62
N GLN A 33 -22.38 26.53 5.93
CA GLN A 33 -21.99 26.20 7.29
C GLN A 33 -21.60 27.43 8.12
N SER A 34 -20.86 28.37 7.52
CA SER A 34 -20.37 29.55 8.22
C SER A 34 -21.44 30.63 8.41
N GLY A 35 -22.50 30.61 7.58
CA GLY A 35 -23.48 31.68 7.49
C GLY A 35 -22.96 32.94 6.77
N TYR A 36 -21.65 33.03 6.47
CA TYR A 36 -21.06 34.11 5.71
C TYR A 36 -21.13 33.79 4.22
N HIS A 37 -21.78 34.65 3.45
CA HIS A 37 -22.03 34.42 2.03
C HIS A 37 -21.94 35.71 1.20
N SER A 38 -21.27 36.75 1.72
CA SER A 38 -21.01 37.97 0.96
C SER A 38 -20.12 37.67 -0.25
N ILE A 39 -20.28 38.42 -1.34
CA ILE A 39 -19.44 38.23 -2.54
C ILE A 39 -17.93 38.30 -2.22
N PRO A 40 -17.44 39.24 -1.38
CA PRO A 40 -16.04 39.24 -0.96
C PRO A 40 -15.59 37.94 -0.26
N TYR A 41 -16.43 37.41 0.64
CA TYR A 41 -16.14 36.12 1.31
C TYR A 41 -16.08 34.97 0.31
N LEU A 42 -17.02 34.89 -0.64
CA LEU A 42 -17.03 33.85 -1.66
C LEU A 42 -15.78 33.91 -2.56
N ILE A 43 -15.30 35.10 -2.88
CA ILE A 43 -14.05 35.30 -3.63
C ILE A 43 -12.87 34.72 -2.84
N GLU A 44 -12.71 35.12 -1.58
CA GLU A 44 -11.61 34.65 -0.71
C GLU A 44 -11.61 33.13 -0.55
N GLN A 45 -12.77 32.54 -0.25
CA GLN A 45 -12.90 31.09 -0.10
C GLN A 45 -12.66 30.34 -1.42
N SER A 46 -13.10 30.88 -2.55
CA SER A 46 -12.84 30.27 -3.86
C SER A 46 -11.35 30.21 -4.18
N GLN A 47 -10.58 31.23 -3.81
CA GLN A 47 -9.13 31.26 -4.01
C GLN A 47 -8.45 30.17 -3.17
N SER A 48 -8.85 29.98 -1.91
CA SER A 48 -8.37 28.89 -1.06
C SER A 48 -8.70 27.52 -1.66
N ILE A 49 -9.94 27.29 -2.12
CA ILE A 49 -10.37 26.00 -2.69
C ILE A 49 -9.59 25.66 -3.97
N ILE A 50 -9.39 26.64 -4.85
CA ILE A 50 -8.62 26.46 -6.09
C ILE A 50 -7.16 26.13 -5.74
N GLN A 51 -6.59 26.84 -4.76
CA GLN A 51 -5.23 26.62 -4.30
C GLN A 51 -5.02 25.21 -3.71
N ASP A 52 -6.00 24.70 -2.95
CA ASP A 52 -5.98 23.33 -2.41
C ASP A 52 -6.20 22.27 -3.50
N SER A 53 -6.75 22.66 -4.66
CA SER A 53 -7.17 21.78 -5.74
C SER A 53 -6.24 21.80 -6.97
N LEU A 54 -5.11 22.49 -6.93
CA LEU A 54 -4.23 22.66 -8.10
C LEU A 54 -3.79 21.33 -8.74
N LEU A 55 -3.52 20.29 -7.95
CA LEU A 55 -3.18 18.96 -8.48
C LEU A 55 -4.34 18.35 -9.28
N LYS A 56 -5.58 18.52 -8.81
CA LYS A 56 -6.78 18.06 -9.51
C LYS A 56 -7.05 18.90 -10.76
N CYS A 57 -6.78 20.22 -10.72
CA CYS A 57 -6.86 21.10 -11.88
C CYS A 57 -5.94 20.60 -12.99
N LEU A 58 -4.69 20.27 -12.65
CA LEU A 58 -3.72 19.71 -13.56
C LEU A 58 -4.16 18.36 -14.15
N GLU A 59 -4.73 17.47 -13.32
CA GLU A 59 -5.28 16.18 -13.75
C GLU A 59 -6.45 16.35 -14.73
N SER A 60 -7.30 17.35 -14.49
CA SER A 60 -8.50 17.62 -15.29
C SER A 60 -8.24 18.49 -16.52
N GLY A 61 -7.01 18.99 -16.69
CA GLY A 61 -6.60 19.84 -17.83
C GLY A 61 -7.14 21.27 -17.78
N ILE A 62 -7.46 21.81 -16.60
CA ILE A 62 -7.92 23.19 -16.42
C ILE A 62 -6.88 23.99 -15.61
N THR A 63 -6.72 25.28 -15.95
CA THR A 63 -5.84 26.19 -15.20
C THR A 63 -6.57 26.80 -14.00
N GLU A 64 -5.81 27.28 -13.01
CA GLU A 64 -6.36 27.99 -11.86
C GLU A 64 -7.15 29.25 -12.24
N THR A 65 -6.77 29.93 -13.32
CA THR A 65 -7.47 31.12 -13.83
C THR A 65 -8.80 30.75 -14.48
N GLN A 66 -8.82 29.73 -15.34
CA GLN A 66 -10.05 29.21 -15.93
C GLN A 66 -11.03 28.71 -14.84
N ALA A 67 -10.52 27.98 -13.84
CA ALA A 67 -11.34 27.53 -12.71
C ALA A 67 -11.94 28.72 -11.94
N ALA A 68 -11.16 29.77 -11.68
CA ALA A 68 -11.63 30.99 -11.02
C ALA A 68 -12.74 31.69 -11.83
N GLU A 69 -12.58 31.81 -13.15
CA GLU A 69 -13.58 32.41 -14.04
C GLU A 69 -14.90 31.61 -14.05
N GLU A 70 -14.81 30.28 -14.14
CA GLU A 70 -15.99 29.42 -14.13
C GLU A 70 -16.71 29.41 -12.77
N ILE A 71 -15.97 29.50 -11.66
CA ILE A 71 -16.57 29.58 -10.32
C ILE A 71 -17.24 30.94 -10.10
N LYS A 72 -16.61 32.02 -10.56
CA LYS A 72 -17.12 33.40 -10.44
C LYS A 72 -18.53 33.56 -11.00
N SER A 73 -18.88 32.83 -12.06
CA SER A 73 -20.22 32.86 -12.66
C SER A 73 -21.34 32.45 -11.70
N SER A 74 -21.02 31.77 -10.59
CA SER A 74 -21.99 31.25 -9.63
C SER A 74 -22.13 32.12 -8.37
N PHE A 75 -21.25 33.11 -8.14
CA PHE A 75 -21.25 33.89 -6.89
C PHE A 75 -22.56 34.63 -6.61
N GLN A 76 -23.12 35.30 -7.61
CA GLN A 76 -24.37 36.05 -7.44
C GLN A 76 -25.54 35.12 -7.09
N SER A 77 -25.65 33.99 -7.78
CA SER A 77 -26.69 33.00 -7.51
C SER A 77 -26.53 32.37 -6.12
N MET A 78 -25.31 31.95 -5.76
CA MET A 78 -25.01 31.42 -4.41
C MET A 78 -25.39 32.43 -3.33
N HIS A 79 -24.94 33.68 -3.46
CA HIS A 79 -25.23 34.75 -2.51
C HIS A 79 -26.74 34.98 -2.36
N ALA A 80 -27.44 35.17 -3.48
CA ALA A 80 -28.87 35.47 -3.48
C ALA A 80 -29.69 34.33 -2.85
N TRP A 81 -29.33 33.08 -3.15
CA TRP A 81 -30.01 31.91 -2.61
C TRP A 81 -29.75 31.73 -1.11
N LEU A 82 -28.49 31.77 -0.68
CA LEU A 82 -28.10 31.64 0.72
C LEU A 82 -28.70 32.78 1.56
N GLN A 83 -28.73 34.00 1.05
CA GLN A 83 -29.33 35.14 1.72
C GLN A 83 -30.82 34.93 1.96
N LYS A 84 -31.58 34.48 0.94
CA LYS A 84 -33.00 34.15 1.08
C LYS A 84 -33.20 33.05 2.11
N LEU A 85 -32.43 31.97 2.02
CA LEU A 85 -32.54 30.83 2.93
C LEU A 85 -32.38 31.25 4.41
N HIS A 86 -31.42 32.13 4.72
CA HIS A 86 -31.15 32.59 6.08
C HIS A 86 -32.15 33.65 6.58
N THR A 87 -32.66 34.52 5.69
CA THR A 87 -33.48 35.68 6.07
C THR A 87 -34.98 35.45 5.86
N THR A 88 -35.45 35.51 4.62
CA THR A 88 -36.88 35.51 4.26
C THR A 88 -37.48 34.12 4.06
N GLY A 89 -36.62 33.11 3.88
CA GLY A 89 -36.96 31.78 3.41
C GLY A 89 -37.01 31.68 1.87
N ILE A 90 -36.94 30.45 1.37
CA ILE A 90 -37.07 30.10 -0.05
C ILE A 90 -38.51 29.63 -0.29
N VAL A 91 -39.19 30.30 -1.21
CA VAL A 91 -40.55 29.91 -1.64
C VAL A 91 -40.45 28.88 -2.76
N VAL A 92 -41.01 27.69 -2.52
CA VAL A 92 -41.11 26.62 -3.52
C VAL A 92 -42.53 26.05 -3.47
N GLY A 93 -43.29 26.25 -4.56
CA GLY A 93 -44.72 25.94 -4.57
C GLY A 93 -45.45 26.70 -3.46
N ASN A 94 -46.12 25.96 -2.57
CA ASN A 94 -46.84 26.53 -1.42
C ASN A 94 -46.02 26.57 -0.12
N ALA A 95 -44.76 26.12 -0.13
CA ALA A 95 -43.91 26.09 1.07
C ALA A 95 -42.92 27.27 1.08
N ASN A 96 -42.74 27.91 2.24
CA ASN A 96 -41.61 28.80 2.49
C ASN A 96 -40.65 28.11 3.47
N LEU A 97 -39.41 27.88 3.04
CA LEU A 97 -38.39 27.14 3.79
C LEU A 97 -37.31 28.09 4.28
N ARG A 98 -37.24 28.32 5.60
CA ARG A 98 -36.19 29.14 6.23
C ARG A 98 -35.22 28.27 7.01
N LEU A 99 -33.92 28.50 6.88
CA LEU A 99 -32.92 27.72 7.61
C LEU A 99 -32.99 28.00 9.12
N GLU A 100 -33.04 26.92 9.88
CA GLU A 100 -32.87 26.93 11.34
C GLU A 100 -31.44 26.52 11.71
N ALA A 101 -30.94 25.42 11.14
CA ALA A 101 -29.61 24.90 11.42
C ALA A 101 -29.07 24.06 10.26
N VAL A 102 -27.75 24.10 10.07
CA VAL A 102 -27.02 23.15 9.23
C VAL A 102 -26.57 22.00 10.13
N LEU A 103 -27.04 20.79 9.86
CA LEU A 103 -26.76 19.62 10.69
C LEU A 103 -25.46 18.92 10.27
N ALA A 104 -25.26 18.80 8.95
CA ALA A 104 -24.07 18.22 8.34
C ALA A 104 -23.90 18.71 6.89
N THR A 105 -22.67 18.67 6.36
CA THR A 105 -22.42 18.69 4.91
C THR A 105 -21.60 17.48 4.51
N GLU A 106 -21.73 17.07 3.25
CA GLU A 106 -21.14 15.84 2.71
C GLU A 106 -21.42 14.63 3.64
N GLU A 107 -22.65 14.53 4.17
CA GLU A 107 -22.99 13.55 5.20
C GLU A 107 -23.02 12.14 4.59
N PRO A 108 -22.09 11.23 4.95
CA PRO A 108 -22.12 9.87 4.46
C PRO A 108 -23.22 9.08 5.18
N LEU A 109 -24.09 8.45 4.39
CA LEU A 109 -25.23 7.68 4.87
C LEU A 109 -25.21 6.27 4.29
N TRP A 110 -25.49 5.29 5.15
CA TRP A 110 -25.58 3.87 4.82
C TRP A 110 -26.84 3.30 5.44
N SER A 111 -27.65 2.64 4.62
CA SER A 111 -28.87 1.96 5.03
C SER A 111 -28.77 0.48 4.74
N ILE A 112 -28.75 -0.33 5.80
CA ILE A 112 -28.87 -1.79 5.68
C ILE A 112 -30.29 -2.15 5.27
N LYS A 113 -31.30 -1.47 5.86
CA LYS A 113 -32.73 -1.66 5.57
C LYS A 113 -33.03 -1.57 4.08
N TYR A 114 -32.52 -0.53 3.42
CA TYR A 114 -32.76 -0.30 2.00
C TYR A 114 -31.61 -0.76 1.10
N GLY A 115 -30.51 -1.29 1.63
CA GLY A 115 -29.33 -1.68 0.84
C GLY A 115 -28.79 -0.51 0.00
N LEU A 116 -28.79 0.69 0.56
CA LEU A 116 -28.41 1.94 -0.09
C LEU A 116 -27.24 2.59 0.65
N LYS A 117 -26.44 3.34 -0.09
CA LYS A 117 -25.43 4.24 0.48
C LYS A 117 -25.34 5.49 -0.38
N GLY A 118 -24.93 6.60 0.23
CA GLY A 118 -24.79 7.88 -0.45
C GLY A 118 -24.11 8.92 0.43
N ALA A 119 -23.80 10.07 -0.14
CA ALA A 119 -23.35 11.25 0.60
C ALA A 119 -24.26 12.41 0.20
N VAL A 120 -24.95 12.99 1.18
CA VAL A 120 -25.85 14.13 0.96
C VAL A 120 -25.01 15.41 0.99
N ASP A 121 -25.13 16.29 -0.01
CA ASP A 121 -24.36 17.54 -0.07
C ASP A 121 -24.55 18.35 1.22
N ALA A 122 -25.79 18.53 1.68
CA ALA A 122 -26.07 19.08 3.00
C ALA A 122 -27.34 18.51 3.64
N THR A 123 -27.28 18.26 4.94
CA THR A 123 -28.45 17.96 5.78
C THR A 123 -28.79 19.21 6.58
N ILE A 124 -29.97 19.78 6.34
CA ILE A 124 -30.40 21.04 6.97
C ILE A 124 -31.72 20.87 7.71
N ARG A 125 -31.88 21.63 8.80
CA ARG A 125 -33.15 21.80 9.50
C ARG A 125 -33.77 23.12 9.06
N VAL A 126 -35.02 23.07 8.62
CA VAL A 126 -35.76 24.22 8.11
C VAL A 126 -37.05 24.45 8.89
N LEU A 127 -37.45 25.72 9.00
CA LEU A 127 -38.77 26.16 9.44
C LEU A 127 -39.67 26.30 8.21
N GLN A 128 -40.76 25.55 8.18
CA GLN A 128 -41.82 25.61 7.18
C GLN A 128 -42.96 26.55 7.62
N ASN A 129 -43.91 26.80 6.71
CA ASN A 129 -45.13 27.55 7.00
C ASN A 129 -45.83 27.00 8.26
N GLY A 130 -46.30 27.89 9.14
CA GLY A 130 -46.94 27.50 10.40
C GLY A 130 -45.98 27.12 11.54
N GLY A 131 -44.65 27.33 11.36
CA GLY A 131 -43.65 27.12 12.41
C GLY A 131 -43.20 25.67 12.59
N ARG A 132 -43.62 24.76 11.70
CA ARG A 132 -43.20 23.36 11.71
C ARG A 132 -41.72 23.25 11.32
N LYS A 133 -40.94 22.54 12.14
CA LYS A 133 -39.56 22.18 11.82
C LYS A 133 -39.54 20.91 10.97
N ALA A 134 -38.59 20.82 10.05
CA ALA A 134 -38.36 19.63 9.24
C ALA A 134 -36.87 19.48 8.93
N ILE A 135 -36.37 18.25 8.93
CA ILE A 135 -35.04 17.91 8.42
C ILE A 135 -35.17 17.52 6.94
N VAL A 136 -34.35 18.13 6.10
CA VAL A 136 -34.39 17.92 4.64
C VAL A 136 -32.97 17.70 4.07
N PRO A 137 -32.80 16.73 3.15
CA PRO A 137 -31.61 16.67 2.31
C PRO A 137 -31.65 17.82 1.31
N LEU A 138 -30.56 18.58 1.24
CA LEU A 138 -30.29 19.53 0.18
C LEU A 138 -29.32 18.89 -0.82
N GLU A 139 -29.74 18.77 -2.07
CA GLU A 139 -28.89 18.40 -3.20
C GLU A 139 -28.65 19.62 -4.08
N LEU A 140 -27.38 19.88 -4.38
CA LEU A 140 -26.92 20.97 -5.22
C LEU A 140 -26.59 20.45 -6.62
N LYS A 141 -27.04 21.16 -7.66
CA LYS A 141 -26.69 20.90 -9.05
C LYS A 141 -26.12 22.15 -9.69
N THR A 142 -24.91 22.02 -10.22
CA THR A 142 -24.17 23.11 -10.87
C THR A 142 -24.48 23.25 -12.37
N GLY A 143 -25.11 22.24 -12.98
CA GLY A 143 -25.54 22.22 -14.38
C GLY A 143 -27.01 22.65 -14.59
N LYS A 144 -27.48 22.58 -15.85
CA LYS A 144 -28.86 22.94 -16.22
C LYS A 144 -29.86 21.83 -15.88
N LYS A 145 -31.08 22.21 -15.50
CA LYS A 145 -32.18 21.30 -15.16
C LYS A 145 -32.60 20.36 -16.29
N ALA A 146 -32.60 20.84 -17.53
CA ALA A 146 -33.14 20.10 -18.68
C ALA A 146 -32.43 18.78 -19.01
N TYR A 147 -31.21 18.55 -18.51
CA TYR A 147 -30.40 17.40 -18.91
C TYR A 147 -30.64 16.12 -18.10
N ALA A 148 -31.09 16.22 -16.84
CA ALA A 148 -31.11 15.07 -15.93
C ALA A 148 -32.14 15.23 -14.78
N LEU A 149 -33.28 15.86 -15.05
CA LEU A 149 -34.27 16.18 -14.01
C LEU A 149 -34.78 14.91 -13.28
N ALA A 150 -35.02 13.82 -14.01
CA ALA A 150 -35.54 12.59 -13.44
C ALA A 150 -34.50 11.90 -12.53
N GLU A 151 -33.24 11.87 -12.96
CA GLU A 151 -32.11 11.31 -12.21
C GLU A 151 -31.85 12.09 -10.94
N HIS A 152 -31.84 13.42 -11.02
CA HIS A 152 -31.63 14.29 -9.85
C HIS A 152 -32.79 14.17 -8.85
N HIS A 153 -34.04 14.09 -9.34
CA HIS A 153 -35.21 13.84 -8.49
C HIS A 153 -35.10 12.49 -7.79
N GLY A 154 -34.74 11.42 -8.52
CA GLY A 154 -34.55 10.10 -7.94
C GLY A 154 -33.45 10.06 -6.88
N GLN A 155 -32.36 10.80 -7.09
CA GLN A 155 -31.26 10.91 -6.12
C GLN A 155 -31.71 11.54 -4.80
N VAL A 156 -32.43 12.67 -4.84
CA VAL A 156 -32.97 13.33 -3.64
C VAL A 156 -33.97 12.44 -2.92
N LEU A 157 -34.80 11.71 -3.66
CA LEU A 157 -35.73 10.76 -3.07
C LEU A 157 -35.00 9.60 -2.37
N LEU A 158 -33.88 9.11 -2.91
CA LEU A 158 -33.06 8.11 -2.22
C LEU A 158 -32.41 8.68 -0.96
N TYR A 159 -31.97 9.94 -0.97
CA TYR A 159 -31.46 10.61 0.22
C TYR A 159 -32.51 10.80 1.31
N SER A 160 -33.77 11.07 0.95
CA SER A 160 -34.82 11.19 1.96
C SER A 160 -35.08 9.86 2.67
N LEU A 161 -34.96 8.72 1.98
CA LEU A 161 -35.02 7.38 2.60
C LEU A 161 -33.84 7.14 3.56
N LEU A 162 -32.64 7.59 3.20
CA LEU A 162 -31.45 7.45 4.04
C LEU A 162 -31.52 8.35 5.30
N LEU A 163 -31.98 9.59 5.15
CA LEU A 163 -32.13 10.51 6.27
C LEU A 163 -33.28 10.15 7.21
N GLU A 164 -34.37 9.58 6.69
CA GLU A 164 -35.46 9.02 7.50
C GLU A 164 -34.93 8.00 8.52
N GLU A 165 -33.95 7.17 8.15
CA GLU A 165 -33.33 6.21 9.07
C GLU A 165 -32.38 6.88 10.09
N ARG A 166 -31.62 7.90 9.66
CA ARG A 166 -30.68 8.64 10.52
C ARG A 166 -31.37 9.50 11.57
N TYR A 167 -32.48 10.14 11.20
CA TYR A 167 -33.13 11.20 11.98
C TYR A 167 -34.56 10.88 12.42
N GLN A 168 -35.18 9.79 11.92
CA GLN A 168 -36.60 9.46 12.11
C GLN A 168 -37.58 10.53 11.61
N GLU A 169 -37.07 11.54 10.91
CA GLU A 169 -37.80 12.70 10.42
C GLU A 169 -37.20 13.10 9.07
N CYS A 170 -37.86 12.71 7.98
CA CYS A 170 -37.57 13.22 6.63
C CYS A 170 -38.66 12.75 5.66
N SER A 171 -39.49 13.67 5.16
CA SER A 171 -40.55 13.36 4.18
C SER A 171 -40.35 14.01 2.81
N GLU A 172 -39.48 15.03 2.74
CA GLU A 172 -39.25 15.86 1.57
C GLU A 172 -37.75 16.14 1.44
N GLY A 173 -37.30 16.40 0.23
CA GLY A 173 -35.96 16.91 -0.05
C GLY A 173 -35.99 18.19 -0.86
N LEU A 174 -34.86 18.89 -0.89
CA LEU A 174 -34.68 20.15 -1.58
C LEU A 174 -33.61 19.98 -2.66
N LEU A 175 -33.97 20.25 -3.91
CA LEU A 175 -33.05 20.23 -5.05
C LEU A 175 -32.81 21.66 -5.52
N LEU A 176 -31.54 22.08 -5.57
CA LEU A 176 -31.13 23.41 -6.02
C LEU A 176 -30.37 23.32 -7.36
N TYR A 177 -30.89 23.97 -8.39
CA TYR A 177 -30.15 24.25 -9.62
C TYR A 177 -29.46 25.61 -9.51
N LEU A 178 -28.18 25.59 -9.16
CA LEU A 178 -27.43 26.78 -8.82
C LEU A 178 -27.31 27.77 -9.99
N LEU A 179 -27.17 27.29 -11.22
CA LEU A 179 -27.02 28.17 -12.39
C LEU A 179 -28.31 28.94 -12.69
N GLU A 180 -29.45 28.30 -12.48
CA GLU A 180 -30.79 28.85 -12.76
C GLU A 180 -31.40 29.54 -11.53
N ASN A 181 -30.75 29.41 -10.35
CA ASN A 181 -31.26 29.83 -9.04
C ASN A 181 -32.67 29.31 -8.75
N GLU A 182 -32.96 28.09 -9.24
CA GLU A 182 -34.26 27.44 -9.13
C GLU A 182 -34.20 26.34 -8.07
N SER A 183 -35.23 26.24 -7.23
CA SER A 183 -35.34 25.21 -6.20
C SER A 183 -36.61 24.38 -6.40
N LEU A 184 -36.51 23.08 -6.18
CA LEU A 184 -37.63 22.14 -6.25
C LEU A 184 -37.73 21.37 -4.93
N VAL A 185 -38.96 21.25 -4.43
CA VAL A 185 -39.26 20.32 -3.34
C VAL A 185 -39.56 18.97 -3.96
N VAL A 186 -38.82 17.97 -3.52
CA VAL A 186 -38.98 16.57 -3.91
C VAL A 186 -39.71 15.86 -2.78
N ALA A 187 -41.04 15.79 -2.90
CA ALA A 187 -41.85 15.02 -1.97
C ALA A 187 -41.66 13.51 -2.19
N ARG A 188 -41.84 12.72 -1.14
CA ARG A 188 -41.79 11.25 -1.24
C ARG A 188 -42.97 10.73 -2.07
N ASP A 189 -42.66 10.32 -3.30
CA ASP A 189 -43.57 9.58 -4.16
C ASP A 189 -43.33 8.07 -3.98
N THR A 190 -44.28 7.37 -3.35
CA THR A 190 -44.17 5.93 -3.06
C THR A 190 -44.01 5.07 -4.31
N PRO A 191 -44.80 5.24 -5.38
CA PRO A 191 -44.55 4.59 -6.68
C PRO A 191 -43.12 4.77 -7.22
N ILE A 192 -42.58 5.99 -7.22
CA ILE A 192 -41.21 6.26 -7.73
C ILE A 192 -40.17 5.62 -6.80
N ALA A 193 -40.32 5.76 -5.48
CA ALA A 193 -39.45 5.13 -4.49
C ALA A 193 -39.38 3.61 -4.69
N ARG A 194 -40.54 2.99 -4.90
CA ARG A 194 -40.65 1.55 -5.18
C ARG A 194 -39.92 1.18 -6.48
N ALA A 195 -40.08 1.96 -7.55
CA ALA A 195 -39.39 1.71 -8.82
C ALA A 195 -37.86 1.83 -8.68
N LEU A 196 -37.36 2.83 -7.96
CA LEU A 196 -35.93 2.98 -7.70
C LEU A 196 -35.36 1.83 -6.85
N LEU A 197 -36.09 1.39 -5.83
CA LEU A 197 -35.70 0.22 -5.03
C LEU A 197 -35.72 -1.07 -5.86
N GLN A 198 -36.66 -1.22 -6.79
CA GLN A 198 -36.68 -2.35 -7.73
C GLN A 198 -35.46 -2.32 -8.67
N ALA A 199 -35.09 -1.15 -9.21
CA ALA A 199 -33.89 -0.98 -10.01
C ALA A 199 -32.61 -1.29 -9.20
N ARG A 200 -32.55 -0.85 -7.94
CA ARG A 200 -31.47 -1.19 -7.00
C ARG A 200 -31.38 -2.70 -6.78
N ASN A 201 -32.52 -3.39 -6.61
CA ASN A 201 -32.55 -4.85 -6.44
C ASN A 201 -32.03 -5.59 -7.68
N GLN A 202 -32.39 -5.14 -8.88
CA GLN A 202 -31.86 -5.69 -10.13
C GLN A 202 -30.35 -5.49 -10.23
N HIS A 203 -29.85 -4.29 -9.89
CA HIS A 203 -28.43 -4.02 -9.84
C HIS A 203 -27.70 -4.90 -8.81
N ALA A 204 -28.26 -5.03 -7.60
CA ALA A 204 -27.72 -5.89 -6.56
C ALA A 204 -27.70 -7.37 -6.97
N ALA A 205 -28.74 -7.86 -7.65
CA ALA A 205 -28.78 -9.23 -8.18
C ALA A 205 -27.69 -9.46 -9.22
N HIS A 206 -27.45 -8.51 -10.12
CA HIS A 206 -26.35 -8.58 -11.07
C HIS A 206 -24.97 -8.51 -10.41
N MET A 207 -24.80 -7.65 -9.41
CA MET A 207 -23.58 -7.62 -8.60
C MET A 207 -23.35 -8.95 -7.89
N ALA A 208 -24.38 -9.53 -7.26
CA ALA A 208 -24.29 -10.83 -6.59
C ALA A 208 -23.94 -11.94 -7.58
N LYS A 209 -24.54 -11.94 -8.77
CA LYS A 209 -24.19 -12.90 -9.85
C LYS A 209 -22.74 -12.72 -10.30
N TYR A 210 -22.29 -11.49 -10.49
CA TYR A 210 -20.89 -11.23 -10.81
C TYR A 210 -19.94 -11.69 -9.70
N GLN A 211 -20.28 -11.38 -8.45
CA GLN A 211 -19.50 -11.78 -7.29
C GLN A 211 -19.47 -13.31 -7.11
N GLY A 212 -20.56 -14.02 -7.40
CA GLY A 212 -20.61 -15.48 -7.30
C GLY A 212 -20.00 -16.21 -8.50
N GLU A 213 -20.24 -15.73 -9.71
CA GLU A 213 -20.02 -16.44 -10.97
C GLU A 213 -19.07 -15.73 -11.95
N SER A 214 -18.70 -14.46 -11.71
CA SER A 214 -17.99 -13.56 -12.66
C SER A 214 -18.77 -13.35 -13.95
N VAL A 215 -20.10 -13.31 -13.84
CA VAL A 215 -20.98 -13.07 -14.98
C VAL A 215 -21.53 -11.65 -14.91
N TYR A 216 -21.16 -10.84 -15.90
CA TYR A 216 -21.73 -9.51 -16.08
C TYR A 216 -23.17 -9.58 -16.61
N PRO A 217 -23.97 -8.49 -16.46
CA PRO A 217 -25.22 -8.33 -17.19
C PRO A 217 -24.99 -8.40 -18.71
N PRO A 218 -26.00 -8.82 -19.48
CA PRO A 218 -25.90 -8.81 -20.94
C PRO A 218 -25.62 -7.38 -21.44
N MET A 219 -24.83 -7.29 -22.51
CA MET A 219 -24.60 -6.03 -23.21
C MET A 219 -25.89 -5.44 -23.76
N LEU A 220 -25.96 -4.10 -23.84
CA LEU A 220 -27.09 -3.38 -24.42
C LEU A 220 -27.26 -3.66 -25.92
N ARG A 221 -26.16 -3.85 -26.65
CA ARG A 221 -26.14 -4.11 -28.10
C ARG A 221 -26.83 -3.02 -28.94
N GLN A 222 -26.76 -1.77 -28.48
CA GLN A 222 -27.33 -0.62 -29.18
C GLN A 222 -26.20 0.33 -29.62
N PRO A 223 -25.93 0.49 -30.93
CA PRO A 223 -24.80 1.29 -31.41
C PRO A 223 -24.74 2.72 -30.86
N ARG A 224 -25.90 3.38 -30.78
CA ARG A 224 -26.02 4.75 -30.25
C ARG A 224 -25.59 4.80 -28.79
N ASP A 225 -26.20 4.01 -27.92
CA ASP A 225 -25.92 4.03 -26.48
C ASP A 225 -24.50 3.55 -26.18
N CYS A 226 -24.03 2.51 -26.87
CA CYS A 226 -22.66 2.03 -26.75
C CYS A 226 -21.64 3.07 -27.21
N GLY A 227 -21.95 3.87 -28.24
CA GLY A 227 -21.09 4.94 -28.73
C GLY A 227 -20.88 6.08 -27.73
N PHE A 228 -21.86 6.34 -26.86
CA PHE A 228 -21.76 7.33 -25.78
C PHE A 228 -21.39 6.72 -24.42
N CYS A 229 -21.18 5.40 -24.34
CA CYS A 229 -20.88 4.72 -23.09
C CYS A 229 -19.42 4.94 -22.68
N PHE A 230 -19.21 5.58 -21.53
CA PHE A 230 -17.87 5.83 -20.98
C PHE A 230 -17.12 4.56 -20.54
N SER A 231 -17.79 3.41 -20.46
CA SER A 231 -17.19 2.10 -20.16
C SER A 231 -17.15 1.17 -21.38
N ALA A 232 -17.28 1.73 -22.59
CA ALA A 232 -17.31 0.93 -23.82
C ALA A 232 -16.02 0.14 -24.01
N ALA A 233 -14.85 0.74 -23.76
CA ALA A 233 -13.56 0.09 -23.95
C ALA A 233 -13.42 -1.19 -23.11
N GLU A 234 -13.74 -1.11 -21.82
CA GLU A 234 -13.68 -2.24 -20.89
C GLU A 234 -14.76 -3.27 -21.17
N CYS A 235 -15.96 -2.81 -21.54
CA CYS A 235 -17.06 -3.69 -21.94
C CYS A 235 -16.68 -4.53 -23.17
N MET A 236 -16.10 -3.89 -24.20
CA MET A 236 -15.67 -4.59 -25.42
C MET A 236 -14.48 -5.51 -25.16
N LEU A 237 -13.53 -5.12 -24.30
CA LEU A 237 -12.42 -5.98 -23.88
C LEU A 237 -12.93 -7.26 -23.20
N HIS A 238 -13.85 -7.11 -22.24
CA HIS A 238 -14.47 -8.23 -21.54
C HIS A 238 -15.21 -9.13 -22.53
N HIS A 239 -16.08 -8.56 -23.38
CA HIS A 239 -16.82 -9.32 -24.38
C HIS A 239 -15.89 -10.11 -25.30
N ALA A 240 -14.83 -9.48 -25.81
CA ALA A 240 -13.89 -10.11 -26.74
C ALA A 240 -13.00 -11.18 -26.11
N SER A 241 -12.73 -11.08 -24.80
CA SER A 241 -11.71 -11.91 -24.12
C SER A 241 -12.31 -13.02 -23.24
N GLU A 242 -13.44 -12.76 -22.57
CA GLU A 242 -14.05 -13.71 -21.63
C GLU A 242 -15.31 -14.38 -22.20
N GLU A 243 -16.09 -13.64 -22.99
CA GLU A 243 -17.33 -14.16 -23.59
C GLU A 243 -17.14 -14.71 -25.01
N MET A 244 -15.91 -14.66 -25.53
CA MET A 244 -15.59 -15.02 -26.92
C MET A 244 -16.44 -14.24 -27.95
N GLY A 245 -16.78 -13.01 -27.59
CA GLY A 245 -17.58 -12.10 -28.39
C GLY A 245 -16.88 -11.62 -29.66
N THR A 246 -17.69 -11.30 -30.65
CA THR A 246 -17.28 -10.78 -31.96
C THR A 246 -17.95 -9.43 -32.22
N ALA A 247 -17.51 -8.74 -33.29
CA ALA A 247 -18.18 -7.53 -33.75
C ALA A 247 -19.69 -7.75 -33.99
N ALA A 248 -20.07 -8.92 -34.55
CA ALA A 248 -21.46 -9.27 -34.79
C ALA A 248 -22.26 -9.46 -33.48
N THR A 249 -21.72 -10.22 -32.52
CA THR A 249 -22.42 -10.48 -31.24
C THR A 249 -22.47 -9.26 -30.33
N SER A 250 -21.60 -8.27 -30.56
CA SER A 250 -21.59 -7.00 -29.81
C SER A 250 -22.81 -6.12 -30.11
N GLY A 251 -23.42 -6.25 -31.29
CA GLY A 251 -24.44 -5.33 -31.79
C GLY A 251 -23.97 -3.87 -31.97
N ALA A 252 -22.68 -3.59 -31.82
CA ALA A 252 -22.07 -2.26 -31.94
C ALA A 252 -20.70 -2.39 -32.66
N VAL A 253 -20.74 -2.83 -33.92
CA VAL A 253 -19.58 -3.24 -34.74
C VAL A 253 -18.44 -2.22 -34.70
N ASP A 254 -18.72 -0.94 -34.93
CA ASP A 254 -17.69 0.11 -34.97
C ASP A 254 -17.05 0.34 -33.61
N VAL A 255 -17.83 0.30 -32.53
CA VAL A 255 -17.34 0.45 -31.15
C VAL A 255 -16.49 -0.75 -30.76
N PHE A 256 -16.91 -1.95 -31.14
CA PHE A 256 -16.14 -3.17 -30.92
C PHE A 256 -14.81 -3.12 -31.67
N ALA A 257 -14.84 -2.80 -32.97
CA ALA A 257 -13.65 -2.73 -33.81
C ALA A 257 -12.64 -1.70 -33.29
N LYS A 258 -13.13 -0.53 -32.89
CA LYS A 258 -12.32 0.55 -32.30
C LYS A 258 -11.50 0.11 -31.07
N HIS A 259 -12.04 -0.81 -30.26
CA HIS A 259 -11.45 -1.16 -28.97
C HIS A 259 -10.79 -2.53 -28.90
N THR A 260 -10.87 -3.37 -29.94
CA THR A 260 -10.44 -4.77 -29.84
C THR A 260 -9.58 -5.27 -31.01
N THR A 261 -9.58 -4.57 -32.15
CA THR A 261 -8.89 -5.05 -33.38
C THR A 261 -7.37 -5.12 -33.23
N HIS A 262 -6.79 -4.37 -32.31
CA HIS A 262 -5.36 -4.38 -31.99
C HIS A 262 -4.94 -5.53 -31.06
N LEU A 263 -5.88 -6.32 -30.55
CA LEU A 263 -5.63 -7.36 -29.54
C LEU A 263 -5.39 -8.73 -30.19
N LEU A 264 -4.28 -9.36 -29.83
CA LEU A 264 -3.94 -10.72 -30.28
C LEU A 264 -4.67 -11.80 -29.45
N PRO A 265 -4.81 -13.04 -29.96
CA PRO A 265 -5.43 -14.14 -29.19
C PRO A 265 -4.75 -14.41 -27.83
N ASP A 266 -3.42 -14.45 -27.78
CA ASP A 266 -2.67 -14.69 -26.54
C ASP A 266 -2.82 -13.52 -25.54
N GLU A 267 -2.96 -12.30 -26.04
CA GLU A 267 -3.22 -11.11 -25.22
C GLU A 267 -4.60 -11.20 -24.56
N ARG A 268 -5.63 -11.60 -25.33
CA ARG A 268 -6.98 -11.84 -24.80
C ARG A 268 -7.01 -12.98 -23.78
N ALA A 269 -6.30 -14.08 -24.07
CA ALA A 269 -6.18 -15.21 -23.14
C ALA A 269 -5.47 -14.83 -21.84
N TYR A 270 -4.43 -13.99 -21.92
CA TYR A 270 -3.77 -13.42 -20.74
C TYR A 270 -4.77 -12.58 -19.93
N PHE A 271 -5.45 -11.61 -20.55
CA PHE A 271 -6.43 -10.79 -19.85
C PHE A 271 -7.50 -11.63 -19.14
N ALA A 272 -8.14 -12.57 -19.86
CA ALA A 272 -9.19 -13.42 -19.31
C ALA A 272 -8.70 -14.26 -18.13
N THR A 273 -7.50 -14.83 -18.24
CA THR A 273 -6.90 -15.63 -17.16
C THR A 273 -6.67 -14.77 -15.92
N TRP A 274 -5.95 -13.65 -16.04
CA TRP A 274 -5.57 -12.84 -14.89
C TRP A 274 -6.77 -12.10 -14.27
N ASN A 275 -7.75 -11.67 -15.06
CA ASN A 275 -8.95 -11.05 -14.53
C ASN A 275 -9.75 -12.06 -13.69
N ARG A 276 -9.92 -13.29 -14.19
CA ARG A 276 -10.57 -14.39 -13.46
C ARG A 276 -9.84 -14.74 -12.16
N LEU A 277 -8.51 -14.76 -12.15
CA LEU A 277 -7.74 -15.06 -10.93
C LEU A 277 -7.92 -13.97 -9.87
N VAL A 278 -7.90 -12.69 -10.29
CA VAL A 278 -8.17 -11.58 -9.37
C VAL A 278 -9.61 -11.64 -8.85
N ASP A 279 -10.58 -12.04 -9.68
CA ASP A 279 -11.95 -12.30 -9.24
C ASP A 279 -12.03 -13.38 -8.17
N LEU A 280 -11.37 -14.52 -8.36
CA LEU A 280 -11.35 -15.60 -7.38
C LEU A 280 -10.74 -15.14 -6.04
N GLU A 281 -9.67 -14.35 -6.07
CA GLU A 281 -9.08 -13.76 -4.87
C GLU A 281 -10.06 -12.78 -4.19
N PHE A 282 -10.69 -11.92 -4.97
CA PHE A 282 -11.69 -10.96 -4.49
C PHE A 282 -12.86 -11.67 -3.80
N ARG A 283 -13.33 -12.79 -4.36
CA ARG A 283 -14.39 -13.62 -3.75
C ARG A 283 -14.00 -14.21 -2.41
N SER A 284 -12.76 -14.68 -2.25
CA SER A 284 -12.32 -15.21 -0.95
C SER A 284 -12.26 -14.13 0.14
N SER A 285 -12.02 -12.88 -0.26
CA SER A 285 -12.03 -11.73 0.65
C SER A 285 -13.45 -11.23 0.97
N GLN A 286 -14.45 -11.57 0.16
CA GLN A 286 -15.84 -11.11 0.37
C GLN A 286 -16.52 -11.72 1.57
N THR A 287 -16.15 -12.93 2.00
CA THR A 287 -16.76 -13.54 3.18
C THR A 287 -16.60 -12.64 4.40
N ALA A 288 -15.43 -12.04 4.59
CA ALA A 288 -15.19 -11.09 5.68
C ALA A 288 -16.06 -9.81 5.55
N VAL A 289 -16.30 -9.35 4.32
CA VAL A 289 -17.16 -8.19 4.05
C VAL A 289 -18.63 -8.53 4.25
N GLN A 290 -19.09 -9.73 3.90
CA GLN A 290 -20.46 -10.18 4.13
C GLN A 290 -20.72 -10.41 5.62
N GLN A 291 -19.76 -11.01 6.33
CA GLN A 291 -19.82 -11.19 7.78
C GLN A 291 -20.00 -9.87 8.53
N LEU A 292 -19.37 -8.78 8.04
CA LEU A 292 -19.59 -7.44 8.59
C LEU A 292 -21.08 -7.06 8.65
N TRP A 293 -21.89 -7.53 7.70
CA TRP A 293 -23.31 -7.17 7.57
C TRP A 293 -24.28 -8.23 8.07
N LEU A 294 -23.90 -9.50 8.02
CA LEU A 294 -24.78 -10.64 8.30
C LEU A 294 -24.56 -11.25 9.69
N ASP A 295 -23.34 -11.16 10.24
CA ASP A 295 -23.06 -11.70 11.56
C ASP A 295 -23.51 -10.72 12.64
N SER A 296 -23.99 -11.25 13.78
CA SER A 296 -24.30 -10.42 14.94
C SER A 296 -23.05 -9.77 15.53
N ASN A 297 -23.25 -8.70 16.30
CA ASN A 297 -22.18 -8.01 17.03
C ASN A 297 -21.32 -8.97 17.86
N ASP A 298 -21.97 -9.87 18.61
CA ASP A 298 -21.30 -10.82 19.51
C ASP A 298 -20.42 -11.82 18.74
N VAL A 299 -20.88 -12.29 17.58
CA VAL A 299 -20.11 -13.20 16.72
C VAL A 299 -18.86 -12.49 16.20
N ARG A 300 -18.99 -11.26 15.71
CA ARG A 300 -17.86 -10.46 15.21
C ARG A 300 -16.87 -10.11 16.33
N ALA A 301 -17.36 -9.83 17.54
CA ALA A 301 -16.53 -9.56 18.71
C ALA A 301 -15.76 -10.80 19.18
N ALA A 302 -16.43 -11.96 19.26
CA ALA A 302 -15.79 -13.23 19.58
C ALA A 302 -14.69 -13.61 18.56
N ASN A 303 -14.88 -13.23 17.29
CA ASN A 303 -13.91 -13.40 16.21
C ASN A 303 -12.74 -12.40 16.25
N GLY A 304 -12.76 -11.42 17.16
CA GLY A 304 -11.75 -10.39 17.33
C GLY A 304 -11.75 -9.31 16.23
N THR A 305 -12.81 -9.22 15.42
CA THR A 305 -12.95 -8.26 14.31
C THR A 305 -13.86 -7.09 14.63
N CYS A 306 -14.50 -7.09 15.80
CA CYS A 306 -15.33 -6.01 16.31
C CYS A 306 -14.98 -5.73 17.77
N LEU A 307 -15.03 -4.47 18.18
CA LEU A 307 -14.99 -4.05 19.57
C LEU A 307 -16.32 -3.41 19.95
N LEU A 308 -16.85 -3.85 21.08
CA LEU A 308 -18.18 -3.50 21.59
C LEU A 308 -18.09 -2.68 22.88
N HIS A 309 -19.22 -2.09 23.23
CA HIS A 309 -19.52 -1.34 24.45
C HIS A 309 -18.61 -0.14 24.66
N LEU A 310 -18.14 0.44 23.56
CA LEU A 310 -17.25 1.59 23.61
C LEU A 310 -18.04 2.84 24.00
N SER A 311 -17.41 3.72 24.77
CA SER A 311 -17.94 5.04 25.07
C SER A 311 -17.13 6.11 24.36
N LEU A 312 -17.80 7.22 24.01
CA LEU A 312 -17.16 8.34 23.34
C LEU A 312 -16.22 9.06 24.32
N GLY A 313 -14.94 9.20 23.94
CA GLY A 313 -13.95 10.00 24.64
C GLY A 313 -13.84 11.40 24.04
N SER A 314 -12.61 11.88 23.85
CA SER A 314 -12.36 13.16 23.17
C SER A 314 -12.60 13.07 21.67
N VAL A 315 -13.16 14.12 21.09
CA VAL A 315 -13.38 14.26 19.65
C VAL A 315 -12.73 15.56 19.17
N THR A 316 -11.90 15.46 18.15
CA THR A 316 -11.37 16.62 17.40
C THR A 316 -11.79 16.49 15.93
N PRO A 317 -11.57 17.50 15.09
CA PRO A 317 -11.84 17.36 13.65
C PRO A 317 -11.04 16.26 12.95
N LYS A 318 -9.93 15.79 13.54
CA LYS A 318 -9.00 14.82 12.93
C LYS A 318 -8.81 13.54 13.73
N THR A 319 -9.28 13.49 14.97
CA THR A 319 -9.07 12.34 15.85
C THR A 319 -10.28 12.08 16.72
N LEU A 320 -10.48 10.81 17.03
CA LEU A 320 -11.48 10.33 17.97
C LEU A 320 -10.82 9.38 18.96
N THR A 321 -11.11 9.56 20.24
CA THR A 321 -10.80 8.58 21.28
C THR A 321 -12.07 7.86 21.70
N LEU A 322 -12.01 6.53 21.75
CA LEU A 322 -13.07 5.67 22.31
C LEU A 322 -12.53 4.95 23.53
N ARG A 323 -13.37 4.76 24.56
CA ARG A 323 -12.99 4.02 25.77
C ARG A 323 -13.65 2.66 25.84
N SER A 324 -12.84 1.64 26.06
CA SER A 324 -13.28 0.27 26.34
C SER A 324 -13.59 0.10 27.83
N PRO A 325 -14.71 -0.57 28.18
CA PRO A 325 -15.06 -0.81 29.58
C PRO A 325 -14.19 -1.89 30.24
N ALA A 326 -13.48 -2.71 29.44
CA ALA A 326 -12.59 -3.76 29.91
C ALA A 326 -11.19 -3.64 29.27
N PRO A 327 -10.12 -4.13 29.95
CA PRO A 327 -8.77 -4.12 29.40
C PRO A 327 -8.69 -4.87 28.06
N LEU A 328 -8.30 -4.17 26.99
CA LEU A 328 -8.17 -4.71 25.64
C LEU A 328 -7.09 -5.79 25.55
N SER A 329 -6.06 -5.76 26.41
CA SER A 329 -5.04 -6.82 26.52
C SER A 329 -5.59 -8.20 26.87
N SER A 330 -6.78 -8.27 27.50
CA SER A 330 -7.45 -9.54 27.81
C SER A 330 -8.20 -10.14 26.61
N THR A 331 -8.32 -9.38 25.51
CA THR A 331 -9.09 -9.74 24.34
C THR A 331 -8.15 -10.07 23.18
N ASP A 332 -8.39 -11.18 22.47
CA ASP A 332 -7.60 -11.52 21.29
C ASP A 332 -8.13 -10.76 20.06
N LEU A 333 -7.59 -9.57 19.88
CA LEU A 333 -7.98 -8.61 18.86
C LEU A 333 -7.22 -8.86 17.55
N LYS A 334 -7.94 -8.81 16.43
CA LYS A 334 -7.34 -8.81 15.08
C LYS A 334 -7.04 -7.40 14.55
N PHE A 335 -7.13 -6.40 15.42
CA PHE A 335 -6.78 -5.00 15.15
C PHE A 335 -5.29 -4.75 15.37
N HIS A 336 -4.70 -3.96 14.50
CA HIS A 336 -3.34 -3.46 14.56
C HIS A 336 -3.37 -1.95 14.32
N VAL A 337 -2.37 -1.23 14.82
CA VAL A 337 -2.14 0.15 14.40
C VAL A 337 -2.05 0.19 12.85
N ASP A 338 -2.62 1.24 12.27
CA ASP A 338 -2.85 1.46 10.83
C ASP A 338 -3.92 0.57 10.17
N ASP A 339 -4.55 -0.34 10.92
CA ASP A 339 -5.75 -1.02 10.39
C ASP A 339 -6.86 0.00 10.17
N ARG A 340 -7.55 -0.19 9.05
CA ARG A 340 -8.73 0.59 8.71
C ARG A 340 -9.92 0.08 9.51
N VAL A 341 -10.77 1.00 9.96
CA VAL A 341 -11.88 0.70 10.84
C VAL A 341 -13.16 1.38 10.36
N ILE A 342 -14.30 0.76 10.68
CA ILE A 342 -15.64 1.30 10.48
C ILE A 342 -16.20 1.64 11.86
N LEU A 343 -16.56 2.90 12.05
CA LEU A 343 -17.14 3.40 13.30
C LEU A 343 -18.66 3.34 13.24
N SER A 344 -19.31 2.77 14.26
CA SER A 344 -20.76 2.62 14.34
C SER A 344 -21.27 2.70 15.78
N CYS A 345 -22.59 2.79 15.97
CA CYS A 345 -23.21 2.52 17.27
C CYS A 345 -23.66 1.05 17.36
N GLU A 346 -23.95 0.58 18.56
CA GLU A 346 -24.52 -0.75 18.78
C GLU A 346 -26.04 -0.80 18.57
N SER A 347 -26.52 -0.34 17.42
CA SER A 347 -27.92 -0.50 17.03
C SER A 347 -28.05 -1.36 15.78
N ASP A 348 -29.20 -2.03 15.64
CA ASP A 348 -29.53 -2.84 14.46
C ASP A 348 -29.79 -1.99 13.20
N ALA A 349 -29.93 -0.67 13.35
CA ALA A 349 -30.40 0.23 12.30
C ALA A 349 -29.38 1.28 11.81
N ALA A 350 -28.26 1.51 12.54
CA ALA A 350 -27.40 2.65 12.22
C ALA A 350 -25.91 2.32 12.12
N LEU A 351 -25.39 2.44 10.90
CA LEU A 351 -23.96 2.53 10.62
C LEU A 351 -23.61 4.00 10.57
N LEU A 352 -22.60 4.41 11.36
CA LEU A 352 -22.32 5.82 11.45
C LEU A 352 -21.48 6.30 10.28
N LEU A 353 -20.34 5.69 9.97
CA LEU A 353 -19.36 6.42 9.17
C LEU A 353 -18.46 5.45 8.39
N GLN A 354 -18.75 5.27 7.11
CA GLN A 354 -17.73 4.97 6.12
C GLN A 354 -17.82 6.05 5.03
N ASP A 355 -16.74 6.82 4.86
CA ASP A 355 -16.62 7.73 3.73
C ASP A 355 -16.69 6.89 2.43
N VAL A 356 -17.73 7.12 1.63
CA VAL A 356 -17.99 6.45 0.36
C VAL A 356 -17.33 7.19 -0.79
N SER A 357 -16.77 8.38 -0.54
CA SER A 357 -16.19 9.20 -1.58
C SER A 357 -14.95 8.47 -2.14
N GLN A 358 -15.13 7.88 -3.31
CA GLN A 358 -14.03 7.32 -4.12
C GLN A 358 -12.99 8.40 -4.49
N LYS A 359 -13.22 9.67 -4.12
CA LYS A 359 -12.43 10.84 -4.48
C LYS A 359 -11.40 11.23 -3.41
N LYS A 360 -11.48 10.68 -2.20
CA LYS A 360 -10.51 10.95 -1.13
C LYS A 360 -10.16 9.63 -0.43
N THR A 361 -9.15 8.94 -0.94
CA THR A 361 -8.58 7.74 -0.33
C THR A 361 -7.92 8.07 1.00
N MET A 362 -8.68 8.18 2.09
CA MET A 362 -8.24 7.96 3.48
C MET A 362 -9.48 7.66 4.33
N GLN A 363 -9.65 6.42 4.76
CA GLN A 363 -10.72 6.00 5.68
C GLN A 363 -10.25 6.21 7.13
N TYR A 364 -11.13 5.95 8.11
CA TYR A 364 -10.71 5.98 9.50
C TYR A 364 -9.69 4.89 9.78
N CYS A 365 -8.61 5.25 10.46
CA CYS A 365 -7.49 4.36 10.75
C CYS A 365 -7.21 4.34 12.25
N LEU A 366 -6.87 3.17 12.75
CA LEU A 366 -6.46 2.98 14.13
C LEU A 366 -5.06 3.58 14.35
N LEU A 367 -4.95 4.60 15.19
CA LEU A 367 -3.67 5.24 15.53
C LEU A 367 -2.99 4.55 16.72
N ALA A 368 -3.78 4.18 17.73
CA ALA A 368 -3.27 3.52 18.92
C ALA A 368 -4.34 2.64 19.57
N LEU A 369 -3.88 1.55 20.17
CA LEU A 369 -4.65 0.69 21.07
C LEU A 369 -3.93 0.68 22.42
N PHE A 370 -4.45 1.46 23.37
CA PHE A 370 -4.08 1.34 24.77
C PHE A 370 -4.98 0.31 25.45
N ASP A 371 -4.72 0.01 26.72
CA ASP A 371 -5.48 -1.04 27.41
C ASP A 371 -6.95 -0.64 27.61
N GLN A 372 -7.26 0.65 27.69
CA GLN A 372 -8.63 1.16 27.83
C GLN A 372 -9.01 2.22 26.79
N ASP A 373 -8.04 2.83 26.11
CA ASP A 373 -8.29 3.90 25.14
C ASP A 373 -7.93 3.44 23.72
N ILE A 374 -8.76 3.81 22.76
CA ILE A 374 -8.61 3.52 21.34
C ILE A 374 -8.56 4.86 20.62
N GLU A 375 -7.46 5.15 19.94
CA GLU A 375 -7.32 6.37 19.16
C GLU A 375 -7.50 6.09 17.67
N ILE A 376 -8.35 6.88 17.03
CA ILE A 376 -8.73 6.73 15.62
C ILE A 376 -8.48 8.06 14.90
N ALA A 377 -7.80 7.99 13.76
CA ALA A 377 -7.71 9.10 12.83
C ALA A 377 -9.05 9.27 12.11
N LEU A 378 -9.65 10.44 12.25
CA LEU A 378 -10.83 10.85 11.51
C LEU A 378 -10.40 11.53 10.21
N PHE A 379 -10.98 11.07 9.11
CA PHE A 379 -10.79 11.71 7.81
C PHE A 379 -11.78 12.86 7.56
N ALA A 380 -13.01 12.68 8.06
CA ALA A 380 -14.04 13.69 8.10
C ALA A 380 -14.50 13.86 9.56
N PRO A 381 -14.81 15.09 10.00
CA PRO A 381 -15.34 15.31 11.34
C PRO A 381 -16.68 14.59 11.50
N ILE A 382 -16.93 14.05 12.69
CA ILE A 382 -18.24 13.50 13.03
C ILE A 382 -19.26 14.66 13.02
N SER A 383 -20.38 14.47 12.33
CA SER A 383 -21.46 15.45 12.25
C SER A 383 -21.84 15.97 13.64
N ARG A 384 -22.04 17.29 13.74
CA ARG A 384 -22.46 17.93 14.99
C ARG A 384 -23.79 17.37 15.49
N ALA A 385 -24.72 17.05 14.58
CA ALA A 385 -25.99 16.46 14.93
C ALA A 385 -25.85 15.06 15.58
N VAL A 386 -24.79 14.33 15.23
CA VAL A 386 -24.46 13.07 15.90
C VAL A 386 -23.88 13.35 17.28
N LEU A 387 -22.91 14.26 17.38
CA LEU A 387 -22.27 14.58 18.66
C LEU A 387 -23.23 15.21 19.69
N GLN A 388 -24.29 15.88 19.24
CA GLN A 388 -25.28 16.54 20.10
C GLN A 388 -26.50 15.66 20.44
N GLY A 389 -26.62 14.45 19.88
CA GLY A 389 -27.79 13.60 20.10
C GLY A 389 -29.03 14.00 19.29
N ASP A 390 -28.87 14.79 18.23
CA ASP A 390 -29.95 15.20 17.33
C ASP A 390 -30.31 14.11 16.29
N SER A 391 -29.54 13.02 16.24
CA SER A 391 -29.80 11.86 15.38
C SER A 391 -30.00 10.60 16.21
N VAL A 392 -30.64 9.58 15.64
CA VAL A 392 -30.81 8.25 16.25
C VAL A 392 -29.46 7.71 16.73
N VAL A 393 -28.40 8.01 15.99
CA VAL A 393 -27.07 7.49 16.32
C VAL A 393 -26.40 8.26 17.43
N GLY A 394 -26.54 9.58 17.43
CA GLY A 394 -26.04 10.43 18.51
C GLY A 394 -26.68 10.13 19.86
N GLN A 395 -27.94 9.67 19.86
CA GLN A 395 -28.67 9.26 21.06
C GLN A 395 -28.22 7.91 21.60
N HIS A 396 -27.45 7.13 20.83
CA HIS A 396 -27.06 5.79 21.24
C HIS A 396 -25.91 5.84 22.27
N PRO A 397 -26.05 5.21 23.45
CA PRO A 397 -25.07 5.34 24.52
C PRO A 397 -23.79 4.53 24.29
N ARG A 398 -23.83 3.54 23.38
CA ARG A 398 -22.73 2.60 23.12
C ARG A 398 -22.27 2.62 21.67
N TRP A 399 -20.96 2.65 21.50
CA TRP A 399 -20.26 2.68 20.22
C TRP A 399 -19.57 1.34 19.96
N ARG A 400 -19.30 1.07 18.69
CA ARG A 400 -18.53 -0.08 18.24
C ARG A 400 -17.58 0.31 17.13
N ILE A 401 -16.49 -0.44 17.01
CA ILE A 401 -15.62 -0.39 15.84
C ILE A 401 -15.49 -1.76 15.21
N ASP A 402 -15.56 -1.78 13.89
CA ASP A 402 -15.40 -2.98 13.08
C ASP A 402 -14.14 -2.85 12.22
N LYS A 403 -13.42 -3.95 11.98
CA LYS A 403 -12.27 -3.94 11.07
C LYS A 403 -12.73 -3.83 9.61
N ASP A 404 -12.18 -2.88 8.85
CA ASP A 404 -12.48 -2.75 7.42
C ASP A 404 -11.71 -3.80 6.60
N ALA A 405 -12.42 -4.84 6.19
CA ALA A 405 -11.90 -5.95 5.39
C ALA A 405 -12.00 -5.73 3.86
N LEU A 406 -12.34 -4.53 3.38
CA LEU A 406 -12.51 -4.29 1.94
C LEU A 406 -11.18 -4.44 1.17
N PRO A 407 -11.14 -5.25 0.08
CA PRO A 407 -9.90 -5.57 -0.63
C PRO A 407 -9.53 -4.53 -1.72
N TRP A 408 -9.22 -3.30 -1.30
CA TRP A 408 -8.96 -2.17 -2.21
C TRP A 408 -7.78 -2.38 -3.18
N GLY A 409 -6.75 -3.14 -2.79
CA GLY A 409 -5.60 -3.45 -3.67
C GLY A 409 -5.99 -4.27 -4.91
N LEU A 410 -7.04 -5.10 -4.82
CA LEU A 410 -7.48 -5.96 -5.93
C LEU A 410 -8.24 -5.18 -7.00
N SER A 411 -9.01 -4.16 -6.62
CA SER A 411 -9.64 -3.24 -7.56
C SER A 411 -8.59 -2.54 -8.44
N GLN A 412 -7.50 -2.09 -7.82
CA GLN A 412 -6.41 -1.45 -8.55
C GLN A 412 -5.64 -2.42 -9.44
N ALA A 413 -5.46 -3.66 -8.98
CA ALA A 413 -4.87 -4.73 -9.78
C ALA A 413 -5.66 -4.98 -11.09
N LYS A 414 -6.99 -5.01 -11.01
CA LYS A 414 -7.86 -5.10 -12.20
C LYS A 414 -7.74 -3.90 -13.13
N ARG A 415 -7.71 -2.69 -12.56
CA ARG A 415 -7.52 -1.46 -13.32
C ARG A 415 -6.20 -1.50 -14.10
N ASN A 416 -5.11 -1.85 -13.44
CA ASN A 416 -3.79 -1.99 -14.08
C ASN A 416 -3.82 -3.00 -15.22
N LEU A 417 -4.51 -4.13 -15.03
CA LEU A 417 -4.70 -5.15 -16.05
C LEU A 417 -5.45 -4.58 -17.24
N ALA A 418 -6.67 -4.05 -17.07
CA ALA A 418 -7.49 -3.49 -18.14
C ALA A 418 -6.76 -2.38 -18.91
N GLN A 419 -6.04 -1.52 -18.19
CA GLN A 419 -5.30 -0.41 -18.79
C GLN A 419 -4.17 -0.85 -19.74
N LEU A 420 -3.56 -2.03 -19.56
CA LEU A 420 -2.57 -2.56 -20.50
C LEU A 420 -3.18 -2.91 -21.88
N PHE A 421 -4.49 -3.21 -21.93
CA PHE A 421 -5.18 -3.65 -23.14
C PHE A 421 -5.97 -2.54 -23.82
N VAL A 422 -6.70 -1.74 -23.05
CA VAL A 422 -7.60 -0.69 -23.57
C VAL A 422 -7.42 0.68 -22.92
N GLY A 423 -6.38 0.86 -22.08
CA GLY A 423 -6.10 2.14 -21.46
C GLY A 423 -5.59 3.19 -22.46
N PRO A 424 -5.64 4.48 -22.09
CA PRO A 424 -5.03 5.53 -22.90
C PRO A 424 -3.54 5.20 -23.08
N SER A 425 -3.11 5.26 -24.34
CA SER A 425 -1.73 5.00 -24.73
C SER A 425 -0.82 6.08 -24.12
N PRO A 426 0.26 5.71 -23.42
CA PRO A 426 1.22 6.68 -22.85
C PRO A 426 2.02 7.45 -23.91
N HIS A 427 1.85 7.16 -25.21
CA HIS A 427 2.74 7.58 -26.30
C HIS A 427 2.76 9.11 -26.55
N GLY A 428 1.81 9.87 -25.99
CA GLY A 428 1.81 11.34 -26.05
C GLY A 428 2.61 12.03 -24.94
N ILE A 429 3.10 11.29 -23.95
CA ILE A 429 3.82 11.83 -22.78
C ILE A 429 5.31 11.75 -23.04
N VAL A 430 5.96 12.91 -23.18
CA VAL A 430 7.41 12.99 -23.36
C VAL A 430 8.11 12.51 -22.10
N ALA A 431 9.12 11.66 -22.22
CA ALA A 431 10.07 11.42 -21.15
C ALA A 431 10.79 12.76 -20.85
N GLY A 432 10.43 13.41 -19.74
CA GLY A 432 11.08 14.62 -19.25
C GLY A 432 12.61 14.57 -19.28
N VAL A 433 13.18 15.61 -19.88
CA VAL A 433 14.60 15.94 -20.10
C VAL A 433 15.42 14.94 -20.92
N HIS A 434 15.41 15.12 -22.25
CA HIS A 434 16.61 14.97 -23.08
C HIS A 434 17.18 16.37 -23.38
N PRO A 435 18.38 16.67 -22.88
CA PRO A 435 19.50 16.78 -23.80
C PRO A 435 20.65 15.91 -23.28
N THR A 436 20.53 14.60 -23.46
CA THR A 436 21.73 13.77 -23.47
C THR A 436 22.47 14.08 -24.78
N ARG A 437 23.76 14.38 -24.73
CA ARG A 437 24.65 14.24 -25.91
C ARG A 437 24.67 12.77 -26.41
N PHE A 438 24.20 11.85 -25.58
CA PHE A 438 23.98 10.43 -25.87
C PHE A 438 22.51 10.17 -26.18
N ARG A 439 22.09 10.38 -27.43
CA ARG A 439 20.91 9.64 -27.90
C ARG A 439 21.27 8.16 -27.75
N ARG A 440 20.40 7.32 -27.16
CA ARG A 440 20.37 5.90 -27.58
C ARG A 440 20.42 5.98 -29.12
N PRO A 441 21.38 5.32 -29.82
CA PRO A 441 21.35 5.33 -31.28
C PRO A 441 19.90 5.05 -31.67
N PRO A 442 19.27 5.91 -32.50
CA PRO A 442 17.83 5.87 -32.72
C PRO A 442 17.47 4.42 -32.89
N ILE A 443 16.70 3.90 -31.93
CA ILE A 443 16.12 2.57 -32.07
C ILE A 443 15.36 2.73 -33.37
N ASP A 444 15.80 1.99 -34.39
CA ASP A 444 15.43 2.17 -35.79
C ASP A 444 14.01 2.73 -35.91
N PRO A 445 13.80 3.90 -36.53
CA PRO A 445 12.51 4.60 -36.51
C PRO A 445 11.34 3.77 -37.07
N GLU A 446 11.61 2.68 -37.80
CA GLU A 446 10.59 1.69 -38.20
C GLU A 446 10.23 0.68 -37.08
N THR A 447 10.95 0.72 -35.95
CA THR A 447 10.87 -0.21 -34.81
C THR A 447 10.80 0.50 -33.45
N ASP A 448 10.24 1.71 -33.39
CA ASP A 448 9.96 2.44 -32.13
C ASP A 448 8.95 1.67 -31.27
N ARG A 449 9.44 0.61 -30.64
CA ARG A 449 8.69 -0.34 -29.84
C ARG A 449 8.58 0.19 -28.42
N CYS A 450 7.64 1.11 -28.22
CA CYS A 450 7.36 1.65 -26.91
C CYS A 450 5.87 1.47 -26.55
N GLY A 451 5.57 1.50 -25.26
CA GLY A 451 4.21 1.53 -24.77
C GLY A 451 3.52 0.16 -24.70
N ASP A 452 2.19 0.17 -24.64
CA ASP A 452 1.42 -0.99 -24.19
C ASP A 452 1.45 -2.17 -25.18
N ALA A 453 1.52 -1.92 -26.49
CA ALA A 453 1.58 -2.99 -27.48
C ALA A 453 2.82 -3.87 -27.32
N ASP A 454 4.01 -3.27 -27.16
CA ASP A 454 5.24 -4.05 -26.99
C ASP A 454 5.34 -4.67 -25.60
N ARG A 455 4.81 -4.00 -24.56
CA ARG A 455 4.68 -4.63 -23.23
C ARG A 455 3.83 -5.88 -23.29
N ARG A 456 2.74 -5.89 -24.06
CA ARG A 456 1.93 -7.10 -24.23
C ARG A 456 2.70 -8.20 -24.96
N LYS A 457 3.52 -7.91 -25.97
CA LYS A 457 4.38 -8.93 -26.58
C LYS A 457 5.37 -9.53 -25.57
N LEU A 458 6.04 -8.69 -24.77
CA LEU A 458 7.00 -9.14 -23.76
C LEU A 458 6.33 -9.95 -22.63
N ILE A 459 5.14 -9.53 -22.18
CA ILE A 459 4.49 -10.08 -20.98
C ILE A 459 3.46 -11.15 -21.32
N CYS A 460 2.57 -10.90 -22.27
CA CYS A 460 1.52 -11.85 -22.66
C CYS A 460 2.12 -12.96 -23.51
N CYS A 461 2.87 -12.61 -24.56
CA CYS A 461 3.43 -13.54 -25.54
C CYS A 461 4.83 -14.07 -25.19
N LEU A 462 5.45 -13.58 -24.11
CA LEU A 462 6.81 -13.97 -23.71
C LEU A 462 7.84 -13.80 -24.83
N GLU A 463 7.78 -12.66 -25.54
CA GLU A 463 8.81 -12.29 -26.51
C GLU A 463 10.14 -12.05 -25.77
N ALA A 464 11.23 -12.60 -26.33
CA ALA A 464 12.55 -12.49 -25.71
C ALA A 464 13.03 -11.03 -25.65
N PRO A 465 13.59 -10.58 -24.50
CA PRO A 465 14.08 -9.21 -24.36
C PRO A 465 15.36 -8.99 -25.16
N ARG A 466 15.49 -7.78 -25.70
CA ARG A 466 16.64 -7.33 -26.48
C ARG A 466 17.65 -6.60 -25.59
N PHE A 467 18.92 -6.77 -25.95
CA PHE A 467 20.06 -6.11 -25.32
C PHE A 467 20.95 -5.44 -26.36
N LEU A 468 21.58 -4.33 -25.98
CA LEU A 468 22.68 -3.71 -26.72
C LEU A 468 23.93 -4.61 -26.65
N ALA A 469 24.79 -4.50 -27.67
CA ALA A 469 26.08 -5.20 -27.67
C ALA A 469 26.99 -4.71 -26.51
N PRO A 470 27.80 -5.59 -25.88
CA PRO A 470 28.65 -5.24 -24.73
C PRO A 470 29.64 -4.09 -24.98
N THR A 471 30.15 -3.97 -26.20
CA THR A 471 31.02 -2.87 -26.63
C THR A 471 30.36 -1.50 -26.47
N THR A 472 29.02 -1.48 -26.46
CA THR A 472 28.23 -0.26 -26.29
C THR A 472 28.36 0.34 -24.90
N THR A 473 28.39 -0.41 -23.78
CA THR A 473 28.50 0.28 -22.47
C THR A 473 29.89 0.77 -22.12
N LEU A 474 30.94 0.04 -22.55
CA LEU A 474 32.31 0.57 -22.48
C LEU A 474 32.41 1.84 -23.31
N ALA A 475 31.85 1.86 -24.52
CA ALA A 475 31.79 3.07 -25.33
C ALA A 475 30.91 4.17 -24.69
N MET A 476 29.79 3.86 -24.03
CA MET A 476 28.95 4.85 -23.34
C MET A 476 29.67 5.47 -22.14
N LEU A 477 30.33 4.66 -21.33
CA LEU A 477 31.12 5.13 -20.18
C LEU A 477 32.36 5.90 -20.65
N GLN A 478 33.08 5.40 -21.65
CA GLN A 478 34.27 6.05 -22.23
C GLN A 478 33.93 7.35 -22.94
N ALA A 479 32.88 7.38 -23.78
CA ALA A 479 32.46 8.60 -24.44
C ALA A 479 31.98 9.65 -23.43
N HIS A 480 31.34 9.24 -22.34
CA HIS A 480 30.98 10.16 -21.26
C HIS A 480 32.21 10.69 -20.51
N ALA A 481 33.20 9.81 -20.23
CA ALA A 481 34.49 10.21 -19.67
C ALA A 481 35.22 11.20 -20.58
N ILE A 482 35.22 10.97 -21.90
CA ILE A 482 35.79 11.89 -22.92
C ILE A 482 35.04 13.22 -22.95
N ALA A 483 33.72 13.21 -22.78
CA ALA A 483 32.92 14.43 -22.74
C ALA A 483 33.11 15.25 -21.43
N HIS A 484 33.58 14.61 -20.35
CA HIS A 484 33.77 15.24 -19.03
C HIS A 484 35.11 14.80 -18.40
N PRO A 485 36.26 15.13 -19.03
CA PRO A 485 37.55 14.49 -18.76
C PRO A 485 38.13 14.73 -17.36
N HIS A 486 37.49 15.56 -16.52
CA HIS A 486 37.93 15.86 -15.15
C HIS A 486 36.76 16.09 -14.17
N SER A 487 35.61 15.41 -14.36
CA SER A 487 34.50 15.50 -13.41
C SER A 487 34.78 14.66 -12.16
N PRO A 488 35.05 15.27 -10.97
CA PRO A 488 35.36 14.50 -9.76
C PRO A 488 34.20 13.59 -9.34
N ARG A 489 32.97 13.98 -9.71
CA ARG A 489 31.75 13.21 -9.46
C ARG A 489 31.70 11.93 -10.29
N TYR A 490 32.19 11.95 -11.54
CA TYR A 490 32.24 10.76 -12.39
C TYR A 490 33.33 9.80 -11.92
N GLU A 491 34.54 10.30 -11.64
CA GLU A 491 35.65 9.46 -11.16
C GLU A 491 35.27 8.73 -9.86
N ALA A 492 34.65 9.43 -8.92
CA ALA A 492 34.15 8.82 -7.69
C ALA A 492 33.06 7.77 -7.97
N LEU A 493 32.11 8.06 -8.87
CA LEU A 493 31.05 7.12 -9.25
C LEU A 493 31.62 5.86 -9.94
N TYR A 494 32.59 6.02 -10.84
CA TYR A 494 33.24 4.91 -11.52
C TYR A 494 34.10 4.09 -10.55
N ALA A 495 34.83 4.73 -9.64
CA ALA A 495 35.54 4.05 -8.57
C ALA A 495 34.60 3.29 -7.63
N ASP A 496 33.40 3.83 -7.33
CA ASP A 496 32.36 3.11 -6.59
C ASP A 496 31.92 1.85 -7.35
N PHE A 497 31.72 1.96 -8.66
CA PHE A 497 31.32 0.84 -9.53
C PHE A 497 32.37 -0.27 -9.53
N LEU A 498 33.64 0.09 -9.72
CA LEU A 498 34.76 -0.85 -9.74
C LEU A 498 34.97 -1.54 -8.38
N ARG A 499 34.56 -0.92 -7.27
CA ARG A 499 34.60 -1.51 -5.92
C ARG A 499 33.48 -2.52 -5.67
N MET A 500 32.43 -2.54 -6.49
CA MET A 500 31.38 -3.55 -6.37
C MET A 500 31.92 -4.92 -6.74
N ASN A 501 31.28 -5.98 -6.25
CA ASN A 501 31.70 -7.34 -6.63
C ASN A 501 31.34 -7.65 -8.10
N PRO A 502 31.97 -8.67 -8.73
CA PRO A 502 31.74 -8.99 -10.14
C PRO A 502 30.28 -9.31 -10.50
N ASP A 503 29.50 -9.90 -9.59
CA ASP A 503 28.08 -10.20 -9.86
C ASP A 503 27.24 -8.93 -9.93
N GLN A 504 27.51 -7.99 -9.02
CA GLN A 504 26.85 -6.68 -9.00
C GLN A 504 27.22 -5.85 -10.23
N GLN A 505 28.49 -5.86 -10.65
CA GLN A 505 28.92 -5.18 -11.87
C GLN A 505 28.19 -5.74 -13.10
N ARG A 506 28.19 -7.07 -13.27
CA ARG A 506 27.46 -7.74 -14.37
C ARG A 506 25.96 -7.45 -14.36
N ALA A 507 25.34 -7.39 -13.18
CA ALA A 507 23.91 -7.08 -13.05
C ALA A 507 23.60 -5.66 -13.52
N ILE A 508 24.43 -4.69 -13.11
CA ILE A 508 24.30 -3.28 -13.54
C ILE A 508 24.52 -3.16 -15.05
N GLU A 509 25.57 -3.78 -15.59
CA GLU A 509 25.83 -3.80 -17.04
C GLU A 509 24.67 -4.39 -17.82
N LYS A 510 24.05 -5.47 -17.31
CA LYS A 510 22.86 -6.07 -17.93
C LYS A 510 21.70 -5.09 -18.02
N VAL A 511 21.45 -4.30 -16.96
CA VAL A 511 20.41 -3.26 -16.95
C VAL A 511 20.76 -2.14 -17.93
N LEU A 512 22.02 -1.68 -17.97
CA LEU A 512 22.47 -0.65 -18.91
C LEU A 512 22.32 -1.10 -20.36
N HIS A 513 22.56 -2.37 -20.66
CA HIS A 513 22.37 -2.94 -21.99
C HIS A 513 20.92 -3.24 -22.35
N ALA A 514 19.99 -3.30 -21.39
CA ALA A 514 18.61 -3.68 -21.67
C ALA A 514 17.90 -2.63 -22.54
N LYS A 515 17.30 -3.08 -23.64
CA LYS A 515 16.32 -2.29 -24.40
C LYS A 515 14.92 -2.49 -23.84
N ASP A 516 14.59 -3.73 -23.50
CA ASP A 516 13.25 -4.12 -23.06
C ASP A 516 13.21 -4.35 -21.53
N TYR A 517 13.85 -5.41 -21.03
CA TYR A 517 13.97 -5.63 -19.59
C TYR A 517 15.20 -6.44 -19.17
N ALA A 518 15.54 -6.34 -17.88
CA ALA A 518 16.53 -7.18 -17.22
C ALA A 518 16.01 -7.67 -15.86
N LEU A 519 16.51 -8.82 -15.40
CA LEU A 519 16.14 -9.41 -14.12
C LEU A 519 17.39 -9.52 -13.24
N ILE A 520 17.27 -9.14 -11.96
CA ILE A 520 18.33 -9.34 -10.98
C ILE A 520 17.83 -10.29 -9.90
N LEU A 521 18.37 -11.51 -9.90
CA LEU A 521 18.15 -12.49 -8.84
C LEU A 521 19.06 -12.17 -7.67
N GLY A 522 18.49 -11.47 -6.69
CA GLY A 522 19.22 -11.03 -5.51
C GLY A 522 18.92 -11.90 -4.30
N MET A 523 19.76 -12.91 -4.09
CA MET A 523 19.66 -13.83 -2.95
C MET A 523 19.88 -13.10 -1.60
N PRO A 524 19.57 -13.72 -0.45
CA PRO A 524 19.69 -13.08 0.87
C PRO A 524 21.08 -12.55 1.16
N GLY A 525 21.17 -11.31 1.65
CA GLY A 525 22.45 -10.70 2.04
C GLY A 525 23.35 -10.27 0.88
N THR A 526 22.94 -10.39 -0.38
CA THR A 526 23.78 -10.11 -1.56
C THR A 526 23.97 -8.63 -1.91
N GLY A 527 23.41 -7.73 -1.10
CA GLY A 527 23.50 -6.30 -1.32
C GLY A 527 22.62 -5.79 -2.46
N LYS A 528 21.44 -6.40 -2.69
CA LYS A 528 20.41 -5.95 -3.66
C LYS A 528 20.25 -4.43 -3.70
N THR A 529 19.92 -3.84 -2.56
CA THR A 529 19.68 -2.39 -2.47
C THR A 529 20.93 -1.59 -2.87
N SER A 530 22.13 -2.05 -2.51
CA SER A 530 23.38 -1.37 -2.91
C SER A 530 23.61 -1.45 -4.43
N ALA A 531 23.31 -2.60 -5.05
CA ALA A 531 23.35 -2.75 -6.51
C ALA A 531 22.32 -1.85 -7.21
N ILE A 532 21.09 -1.80 -6.69
CA ILE A 532 20.06 -0.91 -7.24
C ILE A 532 20.48 0.56 -7.09
N THR A 533 20.92 0.99 -5.90
CA THR A 533 21.39 2.37 -5.66
C THR A 533 22.49 2.75 -6.64
N MET A 534 23.45 1.86 -6.89
CA MET A 534 24.53 2.14 -7.84
C MET A 534 24.03 2.18 -9.29
N CYS A 535 23.14 1.27 -9.68
CA CYS A 535 22.47 1.28 -10.98
C CYS A 535 21.73 2.59 -11.23
N VAL A 536 20.92 3.05 -10.27
CA VAL A 536 20.17 4.31 -10.36
C VAL A 536 21.12 5.49 -10.52
N ARG A 537 22.20 5.55 -9.73
CA ARG A 537 23.19 6.64 -9.83
C ARG A 537 23.85 6.68 -11.21
N LEU A 538 24.22 5.53 -11.77
CA LEU A 538 24.78 5.45 -13.13
C LEU A 538 23.78 5.87 -14.19
N LEU A 539 22.54 5.37 -14.13
CA LEU A 539 21.47 5.74 -15.06
C LEU A 539 21.22 7.26 -15.07
N LEU A 540 21.06 7.86 -13.88
CA LEU A 540 20.86 9.30 -13.74
C LEU A 540 22.09 10.09 -14.24
N HIS A 541 23.30 9.60 -13.99
CA HIS A 541 24.52 10.23 -14.48
C HIS A 541 24.65 10.19 -16.02
N LEU A 542 24.18 9.11 -16.64
CA LEU A 542 24.06 8.98 -18.10
C LEU A 542 22.90 9.83 -18.68
N GLY A 543 22.13 10.49 -17.82
CA GLY A 543 21.02 11.36 -18.18
C GLY A 543 19.69 10.64 -18.40
N PHE A 544 19.58 9.37 -18.00
CA PHE A 544 18.31 8.66 -18.00
C PHE A 544 17.48 9.03 -16.78
N SER A 545 16.17 9.01 -16.96
CA SER A 545 15.18 9.15 -15.91
C SER A 545 14.76 7.79 -15.33
N VAL A 546 14.58 7.73 -14.01
CA VAL A 546 14.35 6.48 -13.29
C VAL A 546 13.14 6.60 -12.37
N LEU A 547 12.22 5.65 -12.52
CA LEU A 547 11.18 5.34 -11.56
C LEU A 547 11.64 4.18 -10.69
N VAL A 548 11.63 4.36 -9.37
CA VAL A 548 11.87 3.27 -8.41
C VAL A 548 10.56 2.90 -7.72
N THR A 549 10.22 1.62 -7.75
CA THR A 549 9.01 1.12 -7.10
C THR A 549 9.25 -0.15 -6.29
N SER A 550 8.31 -0.44 -5.39
CA SER A 550 8.18 -1.72 -4.71
C SER A 550 6.74 -1.88 -4.23
N TYR A 551 6.40 -3.02 -3.62
CA TYR A 551 5.08 -3.24 -3.03
C TYR A 551 4.84 -2.39 -1.77
N THR A 552 5.86 -2.25 -0.92
CA THR A 552 5.73 -1.58 0.38
C THR A 552 6.41 -0.21 0.40
N HIS A 553 5.90 0.69 1.25
CA HIS A 553 6.53 2.00 1.47
C HIS A 553 7.94 1.87 2.04
N SER A 554 8.15 0.95 2.99
CA SER A 554 9.44 0.75 3.64
C SER A 554 10.54 0.31 2.67
N ALA A 555 10.23 -0.53 1.68
CA ALA A 555 11.20 -0.96 0.67
C ALA A 555 11.63 0.21 -0.23
N VAL A 556 10.66 0.99 -0.72
CA VAL A 556 10.92 2.21 -1.51
C VAL A 556 11.77 3.20 -0.70
N ASP A 557 11.37 3.47 0.54
CA ASP A 557 12.03 4.44 1.40
C ASP A 557 13.46 4.03 1.75
N THR A 558 13.71 2.74 2.01
CA THR A 558 15.06 2.21 2.27
C THR A 558 16.02 2.50 1.12
N LEU A 559 15.55 2.34 -0.12
CA LEU A 559 16.35 2.62 -1.31
C LEU A 559 16.57 4.12 -1.51
N LEU A 560 15.53 4.94 -1.35
CA LEU A 560 15.62 6.40 -1.51
C LEU A 560 16.49 7.04 -0.43
N LEU A 561 16.45 6.55 0.81
CA LEU A 561 17.34 7.01 1.89
C LEU A 561 18.82 6.81 1.53
N LYS A 562 19.17 5.69 0.89
CA LYS A 562 20.53 5.48 0.39
C LYS A 562 20.88 6.45 -0.74
N LEU A 563 19.96 6.73 -1.66
CA LEU A 563 20.18 7.71 -2.73
C LEU A 563 20.29 9.15 -2.19
N LEU A 564 19.63 9.44 -1.07
CA LEU A 564 19.69 10.73 -0.39
C LEU A 564 21.09 11.02 0.17
N GLU A 565 21.81 9.99 0.63
CA GLU A 565 23.23 10.10 1.06
C GLU A 565 24.16 10.61 -0.06
N PHE A 566 23.80 10.36 -1.32
CA PHE A 566 24.53 10.84 -2.50
C PHE A 566 23.97 12.14 -3.08
N GLN A 567 23.08 12.83 -2.35
CA GLN A 567 22.47 14.11 -2.75
C GLN A 567 21.79 14.04 -4.12
N VAL A 568 21.15 12.92 -4.43
CA VAL A 568 20.40 12.74 -5.68
C VAL A 568 19.07 13.50 -5.59
N PRO A 569 18.78 14.47 -6.47
CA PRO A 569 17.47 15.12 -6.53
C PRO A 569 16.38 14.09 -6.84
N MET A 570 15.30 14.09 -6.07
CA MET A 570 14.24 13.09 -6.18
C MET A 570 12.88 13.63 -5.74
N LEU A 571 11.82 12.97 -6.21
CA LEU A 571 10.47 13.13 -5.68
C LEU A 571 9.94 11.80 -5.11
N ARG A 572 9.16 11.88 -4.04
CA ARG A 572 8.46 10.76 -3.40
C ARG A 572 6.95 10.94 -3.56
N VAL A 573 6.26 9.93 -4.09
CA VAL A 573 4.79 9.93 -4.20
C VAL A 573 4.18 9.00 -3.15
N GLY A 574 3.48 9.56 -2.17
CA GLY A 574 2.81 8.82 -1.10
C GLY A 574 2.26 9.76 -0.03
N SER A 575 1.65 9.19 1.00
CA SER A 575 1.10 9.93 2.13
C SER A 575 2.15 10.20 3.19
N LYS A 576 2.07 11.35 3.86
CA LYS A 576 3.06 11.79 4.86
C LYS A 576 3.24 10.77 5.99
N ASP A 577 2.16 10.13 6.43
CA ASP A 577 2.14 9.20 7.56
C ASP A 577 2.78 7.84 7.23
N GLN A 578 2.83 7.48 5.95
CA GLN A 578 3.37 6.19 5.49
C GLN A 578 4.82 6.29 4.99
N VAL A 579 5.35 7.52 4.90
CA VAL A 579 6.68 7.80 4.37
C VAL A 579 7.63 8.15 5.50
N HIS A 580 8.83 7.58 5.45
CA HIS A 580 9.89 7.83 6.41
C HIS A 580 10.17 9.33 6.58
N ALA A 581 10.29 9.81 7.82
CA ALA A 581 10.39 11.24 8.16
C ALA A 581 11.43 12.01 7.34
N ARG A 582 12.64 11.44 7.16
CA ARG A 582 13.72 12.04 6.34
C ARG A 582 13.38 12.23 4.86
N LEU A 583 12.40 11.52 4.32
CA LEU A 583 11.94 11.65 2.94
C LEU A 583 10.71 12.57 2.80
N GLN A 584 10.09 13.01 3.91
CA GLN A 584 8.94 13.91 3.86
C GLN A 584 9.22 15.23 3.11
N PRO A 585 10.41 15.87 3.23
CA PRO A 585 10.74 17.05 2.41
C PRO A 585 10.76 16.79 0.90
N HIS A 586 10.90 15.53 0.48
CA HIS A 586 10.91 15.11 -0.92
C HIS A 586 9.54 14.64 -1.40
N LEU A 587 8.51 14.64 -0.54
CA LEU A 587 7.15 14.32 -0.95
C LEU A 587 6.67 15.31 -2.01
N LEU A 588 6.10 14.82 -3.10
CA LEU A 588 5.57 15.66 -4.16
C LEU A 588 4.55 16.68 -3.62
N SER A 589 3.70 16.28 -2.67
CA SER A 589 2.76 17.18 -2.00
C SER A 589 3.45 18.29 -1.21
N THR A 590 4.58 18.01 -0.57
CA THR A 590 5.38 18.99 0.19
C THR A 590 6.15 19.91 -0.75
N VAL A 591 6.76 19.37 -1.81
CA VAL A 591 7.49 20.14 -2.83
C VAL A 591 6.54 21.08 -3.59
N CYS A 592 5.31 20.66 -3.85
CA CYS A 592 4.32 21.47 -4.55
C CYS A 592 3.54 22.45 -3.65
N GLN A 593 3.58 22.29 -2.31
CA GLN A 593 2.88 23.15 -1.37
C GLN A 593 3.14 24.67 -1.53
N PRO A 594 4.38 25.15 -1.77
CA PRO A 594 4.63 26.57 -2.01
C PRO A 594 4.17 27.07 -3.38
N LEU A 595 3.84 26.18 -4.32
CA LEU A 595 3.47 26.55 -5.69
C LEU A 595 2.02 27.02 -5.75
N ARG A 596 1.75 27.98 -6.63
CA ARG A 596 0.44 28.65 -6.75
C ARG A 596 -0.24 28.44 -8.10
N THR A 597 0.43 27.80 -9.06
CA THR A 597 -0.10 27.59 -10.41
C THR A 597 0.05 26.15 -10.86
N THR A 598 -0.89 25.70 -11.69
CA THR A 598 -0.86 24.37 -12.33
C THR A 598 0.41 24.18 -13.17
N ALA A 599 0.81 25.21 -13.91
CA ALA A 599 2.03 25.21 -14.72
C ALA A 599 3.31 25.03 -13.89
N ALA A 600 3.39 25.65 -12.71
CA ALA A 600 4.55 25.48 -11.83
C ALA A 600 4.65 24.04 -11.28
N ILE A 601 3.51 23.45 -10.90
CA ILE A 601 3.43 22.05 -10.45
C ILE A 601 3.84 21.10 -11.58
N GLU A 602 3.29 21.30 -12.78
CA GLU A 602 3.63 20.50 -13.96
C GLU A 602 5.11 20.58 -14.29
N LYS A 603 5.72 21.78 -14.21
CA LYS A 603 7.17 21.96 -14.39
C LYS A 603 7.99 21.10 -13.43
N VAL A 604 7.59 21.00 -12.16
CA VAL A 604 8.27 20.13 -11.16
C VAL A 604 8.12 18.65 -11.53
N MET A 605 6.91 18.21 -11.90
CA MET A 605 6.66 16.81 -12.28
C MET A 605 7.43 16.40 -13.53
N VAL A 606 7.44 17.24 -14.56
CA VAL A 606 8.12 16.99 -15.83
C VAL A 606 9.65 17.00 -15.65
N ALA A 607 10.17 17.90 -14.81
CA ALA A 607 11.61 17.99 -14.53
C ALA A 607 12.14 16.84 -13.65
N ALA A 608 11.28 16.05 -13.03
CA ALA A 608 11.69 14.96 -12.14
C ALA A 608 12.47 13.89 -12.90
N THR A 609 13.73 13.68 -12.52
CA THR A 609 14.61 12.62 -13.07
C THR A 609 14.56 11.34 -12.27
N LEU A 610 14.30 11.42 -10.97
CA LEU A 610 14.11 10.28 -10.07
C LEU A 610 12.79 10.42 -9.32
N VAL A 611 11.93 9.42 -9.43
CA VAL A 611 10.68 9.34 -8.65
C VAL A 611 10.60 8.00 -7.93
N GLY A 612 10.21 8.03 -6.66
CA GLY A 612 9.91 6.84 -5.88
C GLY A 612 8.45 6.74 -5.48
N CYS A 613 7.81 5.60 -5.73
CA CYS A 613 6.43 5.31 -5.33
C CYS A 613 6.20 3.81 -5.08
N THR A 614 5.11 3.42 -4.42
CA THR A 614 4.71 2.01 -4.42
C THR A 614 4.10 1.63 -5.78
N CYS A 615 4.03 0.33 -6.12
CA CYS A 615 3.41 -0.13 -7.37
C CYS A 615 1.94 0.30 -7.49
N LEU A 616 1.21 0.41 -6.38
CA LEU A 616 -0.18 0.90 -6.37
C LEU A 616 -0.26 2.44 -6.48
N GLY A 617 0.82 3.14 -6.14
CA GLY A 617 0.93 4.60 -6.24
C GLY A 617 1.08 5.13 -7.66
N THR A 618 1.18 4.26 -8.67
CA THR A 618 1.41 4.65 -10.09
C THR A 618 0.17 5.26 -10.76
N ASN A 619 -0.94 5.39 -10.03
CA ASN A 619 -2.15 6.08 -10.48
C ASN A 619 -2.11 7.59 -10.22
N HIS A 620 -1.05 8.09 -9.59
CA HIS A 620 -0.89 9.51 -9.33
C HIS A 620 -0.83 10.32 -10.64
N VAL A 621 -1.39 11.54 -10.66
CA VAL A 621 -1.39 12.45 -11.83
C VAL A 621 0.00 12.68 -12.44
N LEU A 622 1.06 12.54 -11.64
CA LEU A 622 2.45 12.60 -12.12
C LEU A 622 2.67 11.67 -13.32
N PHE A 623 2.10 10.47 -13.31
CA PHE A 623 2.31 9.47 -14.37
C PHE A 623 1.47 9.71 -15.62
N THR A 624 0.55 10.69 -15.61
CA THR A 624 -0.09 11.21 -16.84
C THR A 624 0.71 12.34 -17.47
N LYS A 625 1.69 12.90 -16.75
CA LYS A 625 2.55 14.01 -17.19
C LYS A 625 4.00 13.58 -17.42
N ARG A 626 4.42 12.46 -16.82
CA ARG A 626 5.80 12.00 -16.82
C ARG A 626 5.88 10.49 -17.05
N ARG A 627 6.71 10.12 -18.02
CA ARG A 627 7.13 8.75 -18.33
C ARG A 627 8.63 8.62 -18.12
N PHE A 628 9.17 7.47 -17.75
CA PHE A 628 10.58 7.28 -17.39
C PHE A 628 11.33 6.39 -18.39
N ASP A 629 12.63 6.56 -18.51
CA ASP A 629 13.46 5.66 -19.32
C ASP A 629 13.54 4.27 -18.68
N TYR A 630 13.70 4.23 -17.36
CA TYR A 630 13.82 3.00 -16.57
C TYR A 630 12.80 2.95 -15.44
N CYS A 631 12.13 1.80 -15.27
CA CYS A 631 11.42 1.44 -14.04
C CYS A 631 12.18 0.32 -13.33
N ILE A 632 12.66 0.55 -12.11
CA ILE A 632 13.28 -0.48 -11.27
C ILE A 632 12.30 -0.87 -10.17
N VAL A 633 11.93 -2.15 -10.13
CA VAL A 633 10.99 -2.71 -9.17
C VAL A 633 11.74 -3.61 -8.19
N ASP A 634 11.88 -3.17 -6.94
CA ASP A 634 12.44 -3.99 -5.86
C ASP A 634 11.38 -4.90 -5.23
N GLU A 635 11.82 -6.06 -4.73
CA GLU A 635 10.96 -7.14 -4.22
C GLU A 635 9.89 -7.62 -5.23
N ALA A 636 10.22 -7.57 -6.53
CA ALA A 636 9.30 -7.94 -7.62
C ALA A 636 8.80 -9.39 -7.55
N SER A 637 9.51 -10.28 -6.84
CA SER A 637 9.09 -11.67 -6.63
C SER A 637 7.89 -11.81 -5.69
N GLN A 638 7.58 -10.78 -4.90
CA GLN A 638 6.46 -10.74 -3.94
C GLN A 638 5.20 -10.04 -4.49
N ILE A 639 5.25 -9.54 -5.73
CA ILE A 639 4.18 -8.75 -6.33
C ILE A 639 3.41 -9.60 -7.33
N THR A 640 2.07 -9.60 -7.24
CA THR A 640 1.24 -10.23 -8.26
C THR A 640 1.40 -9.51 -9.59
N GLN A 641 1.30 -10.23 -10.71
CA GLN A 641 1.49 -9.63 -12.04
C GLN A 641 0.57 -8.40 -12.25
N PRO A 642 -0.75 -8.47 -11.97
CA PRO A 642 -1.65 -7.34 -12.22
C PRO A 642 -1.28 -6.06 -11.44
N VAL A 643 -0.79 -6.18 -10.20
CA VAL A 643 -0.34 -5.00 -9.42
C VAL A 643 0.89 -4.38 -10.07
N LEU A 644 1.84 -5.19 -10.52
CA LEU A 644 3.11 -4.74 -11.08
C LEU A 644 2.96 -4.04 -12.45
N LEU A 645 1.94 -4.43 -13.24
CA LEU A 645 1.69 -3.84 -14.57
C LEU A 645 1.56 -2.32 -14.55
N GLY A 646 0.94 -1.74 -13.51
CA GLY A 646 0.78 -0.30 -13.38
C GLY A 646 2.11 0.47 -13.43
N ALA A 647 3.13 -0.04 -12.73
CA ALA A 647 4.47 0.56 -12.71
C ALA A 647 5.19 0.42 -14.06
N LEU A 648 5.06 -0.73 -14.72
CA LEU A 648 5.74 -0.97 -16.00
C LEU A 648 5.22 -0.06 -17.11
N ARG A 649 3.95 0.37 -17.03
CA ARG A 649 3.36 1.31 -17.99
C ARG A 649 4.00 2.70 -17.94
N CYS A 650 4.63 3.04 -16.82
CA CYS A 650 5.26 4.33 -16.58
C CYS A 650 6.68 4.44 -17.17
N ALA A 651 7.25 3.37 -17.75
CA ALA A 651 8.60 3.41 -18.32
C ALA A 651 8.75 2.67 -19.65
N ASP A 652 9.88 2.92 -20.33
CA ASP A 652 10.31 2.24 -21.56
C ASP A 652 10.98 0.90 -21.28
N THR A 653 12.04 0.92 -20.46
CA THR A 653 12.79 -0.26 -20.05
C THR A 653 12.48 -0.56 -18.58
N PHE A 654 12.43 -1.83 -18.19
CA PHE A 654 12.24 -2.19 -16.77
C PHE A 654 13.26 -3.19 -16.23
N CYS A 655 13.60 -3.04 -14.95
CA CYS A 655 14.41 -3.99 -14.21
C CYS A 655 13.61 -4.53 -13.04
N LEU A 656 13.42 -5.85 -13.00
CA LEU A 656 12.78 -6.52 -11.87
C LEU A 656 13.86 -7.12 -10.98
N VAL A 657 13.86 -6.73 -9.71
CA VAL A 657 14.80 -7.22 -8.71
C VAL A 657 14.03 -8.01 -7.67
N GLY A 658 14.49 -9.22 -7.36
CA GLY A 658 13.80 -10.07 -6.41
C GLY A 658 14.48 -11.40 -6.20
N ASP A 659 13.77 -12.26 -5.47
CA ASP A 659 14.20 -13.61 -5.17
C ASP A 659 12.98 -14.55 -5.20
N HIS A 660 12.86 -15.34 -6.27
CA HIS A 660 11.76 -16.30 -6.42
C HIS A 660 11.96 -17.57 -5.58
N TYR A 661 13.08 -17.68 -4.86
CA TYR A 661 13.31 -18.69 -3.82
C TYR A 661 12.84 -18.23 -2.42
N GLN A 662 12.47 -16.96 -2.25
CA GLN A 662 11.78 -16.46 -1.05
C GLN A 662 10.26 -16.44 -1.26
N LEU A 663 9.51 -15.83 -0.33
CA LEU A 663 8.05 -15.89 -0.35
C LEU A 663 7.46 -15.32 -1.65
N PRO A 664 6.46 -16.01 -2.26
CA PRO A 664 5.73 -15.52 -3.42
C PRO A 664 4.71 -14.44 -3.00
N PRO A 665 3.99 -13.82 -3.95
CA PRO A 665 2.85 -12.98 -3.63
C PRO A 665 1.84 -13.76 -2.77
N LEU A 666 1.30 -13.09 -1.75
CA LEU A 666 0.29 -13.68 -0.88
C LEU A 666 -1.05 -13.81 -1.63
N VAL A 667 -1.52 -15.04 -1.77
CA VAL A 667 -2.82 -15.39 -2.39
C VAL A 667 -3.58 -16.28 -1.42
N THR A 668 -4.78 -15.83 -1.03
CA THR A 668 -5.60 -16.50 -0.03
C THR A 668 -6.58 -17.49 -0.65
N ALA A 669 -7.09 -17.21 -1.85
CA ALA A 669 -7.97 -18.12 -2.57
C ALA A 669 -7.18 -19.29 -3.17
N LEU A 670 -7.44 -20.51 -2.68
CA LEU A 670 -6.80 -21.72 -3.18
C LEU A 670 -6.95 -21.88 -4.71
N LYS A 671 -8.14 -21.61 -5.26
CA LYS A 671 -8.37 -21.70 -6.71
C LYS A 671 -7.56 -20.65 -7.50
N ALA A 672 -7.40 -19.44 -6.96
CA ALA A 672 -6.58 -18.41 -7.60
C ALA A 672 -5.10 -18.77 -7.53
N LYS A 673 -4.65 -19.32 -6.39
CA LYS A 673 -3.29 -19.82 -6.19
C LYS A 673 -2.97 -20.96 -7.16
N LEU A 674 -3.81 -21.97 -7.25
CA LEU A 674 -3.66 -23.09 -8.20
C LEU A 674 -3.67 -22.61 -9.67
N GLY A 675 -4.42 -21.56 -9.97
CA GLY A 675 -4.40 -20.92 -11.29
C GLY A 675 -3.19 -20.03 -11.57
N GLY A 676 -2.27 -19.85 -10.59
CA GLY A 676 -1.00 -19.17 -10.76
C GLY A 676 -0.97 -17.70 -10.36
N LEU A 677 -1.95 -17.20 -9.59
CA LEU A 677 -1.92 -15.80 -9.11
C LEU A 677 -0.70 -15.49 -8.22
N ASP A 678 -0.13 -16.52 -7.58
CA ASP A 678 1.10 -16.44 -6.78
C ASP A 678 2.38 -16.60 -7.62
N VAL A 679 2.26 -16.67 -8.96
CA VAL A 679 3.40 -16.61 -9.87
C VAL A 679 3.68 -15.15 -10.22
N SER A 680 4.70 -14.58 -9.58
CA SER A 680 5.15 -13.21 -9.88
C SER A 680 5.69 -13.08 -11.31
N LEU A 681 5.65 -11.84 -11.84
CA LEU A 681 6.18 -11.57 -13.18
C LEU A 681 7.68 -11.83 -13.26
N PHE A 682 8.41 -11.55 -12.16
CA PHE A 682 9.83 -11.86 -12.03
C PHE A 682 10.11 -13.35 -12.26
N LYS A 683 9.35 -14.23 -11.62
CA LYS A 683 9.50 -15.69 -11.80
C LYS A 683 9.16 -16.08 -13.24
N ARG A 684 8.00 -15.65 -13.75
CA ARG A 684 7.52 -16.02 -15.10
C ARG A 684 8.49 -15.61 -16.21
N LEU A 685 9.01 -14.38 -16.18
CA LEU A 685 9.99 -13.90 -17.17
C LEU A 685 11.37 -14.55 -16.96
N GLY A 686 11.76 -14.84 -15.71
CA GLY A 686 13.03 -15.49 -15.40
C GLY A 686 13.09 -16.94 -15.89
N GLU A 687 11.98 -17.67 -15.79
CA GLU A 687 11.85 -19.04 -16.32
C GLU A 687 11.78 -19.04 -17.86
N ALA A 688 11.05 -18.10 -18.46
CA ALA A 688 10.94 -17.99 -19.92
C ALA A 688 12.25 -17.53 -20.59
N HIS A 689 12.98 -16.61 -19.96
CA HIS A 689 14.19 -16.02 -20.51
C HIS A 689 15.33 -15.96 -19.48
N PRO A 690 15.97 -17.10 -19.14
CA PRO A 690 17.07 -17.14 -18.18
C PRO A 690 18.24 -16.22 -18.57
N SER A 691 18.47 -16.02 -19.87
CA SER A 691 19.50 -15.11 -20.39
C SER A 691 19.27 -13.63 -20.05
N ALA A 692 18.07 -13.25 -19.62
CA ALA A 692 17.75 -11.91 -19.15
C ALA A 692 18.08 -11.70 -17.66
N SER A 693 18.36 -12.78 -16.94
CA SER A 693 18.60 -12.79 -15.50
C SER A 693 20.08 -12.78 -15.16
N VAL A 694 20.46 -11.97 -14.18
CA VAL A 694 21.78 -12.00 -13.53
C VAL A 694 21.59 -12.28 -12.05
N GLN A 695 22.36 -13.24 -11.57
CA GLN A 695 22.35 -13.65 -10.17
C GLN A 695 23.45 -12.95 -9.38
N LEU A 696 23.08 -12.48 -8.18
CA LEU A 696 24.03 -12.03 -7.17
C LEU A 696 24.36 -13.20 -6.24
N GLY A 697 25.61 -13.68 -6.23
CA GLY A 697 26.06 -14.82 -5.41
C GLY A 697 26.82 -14.42 -4.16
N TYR A 698 27.52 -13.29 -4.15
CA TYR A 698 28.27 -12.83 -2.97
C TYR A 698 27.37 -12.20 -1.90
N GLN A 699 27.28 -12.84 -0.73
CA GLN A 699 26.50 -12.39 0.42
C GLN A 699 27.39 -11.80 1.54
N TYR A 700 26.83 -10.83 2.27
CA TYR A 700 27.51 -10.04 3.30
C TYR A 700 26.76 -10.04 4.64
N ARG A 701 25.80 -10.95 4.82
CA ARG A 701 24.91 -10.99 6.00
C ARG A 701 25.26 -12.15 6.94
N MET A 702 25.25 -13.36 6.42
CA MET A 702 25.24 -14.60 7.18
C MET A 702 26.66 -15.09 7.44
N HIS A 703 26.91 -15.57 8.65
CA HIS A 703 28.09 -16.38 8.98
C HIS A 703 28.14 -17.61 8.04
N PRO A 704 29.33 -18.09 7.61
CA PRO A 704 29.46 -19.23 6.70
C PRO A 704 28.63 -20.46 7.07
N HIS A 705 28.56 -20.81 8.36
CA HIS A 705 27.74 -21.93 8.85
C HIS A 705 26.23 -21.72 8.67
N ILE A 706 25.73 -20.48 8.84
CA ILE A 706 24.32 -20.14 8.61
C ILE A 706 24.03 -20.17 7.11
N MET A 707 24.92 -19.58 6.31
CA MET A 707 24.82 -19.60 4.84
C MET A 707 24.75 -21.03 4.31
N LEU A 708 25.58 -21.95 4.84
CA LEU A 708 25.63 -23.35 4.43
C LEU A 708 24.24 -24.00 4.42
N LEU A 709 23.41 -23.74 5.44
CA LEU A 709 22.07 -24.30 5.53
C LEU A 709 21.23 -23.95 4.30
N CYS A 710 21.03 -22.66 4.02
CA CYS A 710 20.20 -22.25 2.89
C CYS A 710 20.87 -22.56 1.53
N ASN A 711 22.21 -22.56 1.48
CA ASN A 711 22.95 -22.77 0.25
C ASN A 711 22.90 -24.22 -0.23
N ASP A 712 22.95 -25.18 0.69
CA ASP A 712 22.81 -26.62 0.43
C ASP A 712 21.34 -26.97 0.12
N LEU A 713 20.39 -26.40 0.89
CA LEU A 713 18.97 -26.76 0.78
C LEU A 713 18.25 -26.13 -0.42
N ILE A 714 18.64 -24.92 -0.83
CA ILE A 714 17.82 -24.09 -1.74
C ILE A 714 18.64 -23.51 -2.89
N TYR A 715 19.83 -22.96 -2.62
CA TYR A 715 20.58 -22.17 -3.61
C TYR A 715 21.67 -22.97 -4.36
N ASN A 716 21.66 -24.31 -4.28
CA ASN A 716 22.57 -25.20 -5.03
C ASN A 716 24.05 -24.78 -4.96
N HIS A 717 24.52 -24.41 -3.76
CA HIS A 717 25.89 -23.93 -3.50
C HIS A 717 26.33 -22.66 -4.26
N GLN A 718 25.40 -21.88 -4.80
CA GLN A 718 25.72 -20.67 -5.56
C GLN A 718 26.01 -19.45 -4.69
N LEU A 719 25.57 -19.43 -3.42
CA LEU A 719 25.93 -18.36 -2.48
C LEU A 719 27.39 -18.47 -2.03
N LYS A 720 28.06 -17.33 -1.93
CA LYS A 720 29.46 -17.20 -1.53
C LYS A 720 29.58 -16.10 -0.47
N CYS A 721 30.45 -16.27 0.53
CA CYS A 721 30.76 -15.16 1.44
C CYS A 721 31.59 -14.09 0.71
N GLY A 722 31.19 -12.82 0.83
CA GLY A 722 31.97 -11.70 0.32
C GLY A 722 33.20 -11.40 1.19
N ALA A 723 34.23 -10.76 0.62
CA ALA A 723 35.52 -10.48 1.29
C ALA A 723 35.44 -9.59 2.55
N ARG A 724 34.28 -8.99 2.86
CA ARG A 724 34.04 -8.18 4.08
C ARG A 724 33.24 -8.90 5.16
N THR A 725 33.04 -10.21 5.06
CA THR A 725 32.42 -10.98 6.15
C THR A 725 33.41 -11.23 7.28
N ASP A 726 33.96 -10.16 7.86
CA ASP A 726 34.56 -10.20 9.19
C ASP A 726 33.39 -10.20 10.18
N ILE A 727 32.49 -11.17 10.04
CA ILE A 727 31.48 -11.45 11.05
C ILE A 727 32.26 -12.16 12.16
N ALA A 728 33.01 -11.37 12.93
CA ALA A 728 33.79 -11.87 14.05
C ALA A 728 32.87 -12.76 14.90
N PRO A 729 33.39 -13.89 15.41
CA PRO A 729 32.64 -14.74 16.33
C PRO A 729 31.99 -13.84 17.38
N TRP A 730 30.69 -14.04 17.62
CA TRP A 730 29.98 -13.17 18.52
C TRP A 730 30.49 -13.42 19.95
N VAL A 731 31.41 -12.57 20.40
CA VAL A 731 31.99 -12.66 21.74
C VAL A 731 30.99 -12.07 22.72
N LEU A 732 30.27 -12.97 23.38
CA LEU A 732 29.40 -12.67 24.50
C LEU A 732 30.17 -13.01 25.79
N SER A 733 29.90 -12.27 26.87
CA SER A 733 30.45 -12.54 28.19
C SER A 733 29.41 -13.29 29.02
N PRO A 734 29.33 -14.63 28.92
CA PRO A 734 28.32 -15.39 29.64
C PRO A 734 28.55 -15.27 31.15
N ARG A 735 27.49 -14.94 31.89
CA ARG A 735 27.44 -15.14 33.35
C ARG A 735 27.27 -16.64 33.65
N ALA A 736 27.22 -17.04 34.93
CA ALA A 736 26.99 -18.43 35.32
C ALA A 736 25.65 -18.94 34.72
N LEU A 737 25.73 -19.70 33.63
CA LEU A 737 24.60 -20.24 32.88
C LEU A 737 24.63 -21.77 32.91
N PRO A 738 23.47 -22.43 32.82
CA PRO A 738 23.39 -23.88 32.61
C PRO A 738 24.26 -24.34 31.42
N PRO A 739 24.87 -25.54 31.46
CA PRO A 739 25.80 -26.00 30.44
C PRO A 739 25.27 -25.93 29.00
N TRP A 740 23.99 -26.25 28.80
CA TRP A 740 23.37 -26.22 27.48
C TRP A 740 23.24 -24.78 26.94
N LEU A 741 22.95 -23.79 27.79
CA LEU A 741 22.93 -22.37 27.41
C LEU A 741 24.34 -21.84 27.16
N THR A 742 25.32 -22.23 27.98
CA THR A 742 26.73 -21.89 27.75
C THR A 742 27.21 -22.41 26.39
N HIS A 743 26.80 -23.62 25.99
CA HIS A 743 27.06 -24.15 24.66
C HIS A 743 26.41 -23.32 23.55
N VAL A 744 25.11 -23.01 23.67
CA VAL A 744 24.37 -22.17 22.71
C VAL A 744 25.02 -20.79 22.54
N LEU A 745 25.51 -20.19 23.62
CA LEU A 745 26.14 -18.88 23.62
C LEU A 745 27.59 -18.88 23.14
N SER A 746 28.23 -20.06 23.03
CA SER A 746 29.62 -20.17 22.62
C SER A 746 29.89 -19.41 21.31
N PRO A 747 30.97 -18.61 21.22
CA PRO A 747 31.33 -17.88 20.00
C PRO A 747 31.61 -18.81 18.82
N SER A 748 32.06 -20.04 19.09
CA SER A 748 32.32 -21.08 18.08
C SER A 748 31.05 -21.71 17.49
N VAL A 749 29.90 -21.50 18.12
CA VAL A 749 28.61 -22.08 17.73
C VAL A 749 27.73 -21.02 17.08
N SER A 750 27.75 -20.94 15.75
CA SER A 750 26.89 -20.02 14.99
C SER A 750 25.52 -20.60 14.66
N VAL A 751 25.41 -21.93 14.61
CA VAL A 751 24.16 -22.65 14.35
C VAL A 751 24.00 -23.72 15.42
N VAL A 752 22.81 -23.81 15.99
CA VAL A 752 22.44 -24.89 16.90
C VAL A 752 20.98 -25.27 16.71
N PHE A 753 20.72 -26.58 16.68
CA PHE A 753 19.37 -27.15 16.70
C PHE A 753 19.11 -27.74 18.08
N LEU A 754 18.19 -27.15 18.82
CA LEU A 754 17.72 -27.60 20.12
C LEU A 754 16.62 -28.64 19.92
N ASP A 755 16.98 -29.91 20.14
CA ASP A 755 16.10 -31.05 20.01
C ASP A 755 15.22 -31.21 21.26
N THR A 756 13.91 -31.19 21.07
CA THR A 756 12.90 -31.30 22.13
C THR A 756 12.33 -32.71 22.32
N ASP A 757 12.72 -33.71 21.52
CA ASP A 757 12.06 -35.04 21.53
C ASP A 757 12.14 -35.72 22.89
N ALA A 758 13.29 -35.61 23.58
CA ALA A 758 13.49 -36.16 24.92
C ALA A 758 12.61 -35.52 26.00
N LEU A 759 12.03 -34.34 25.73
CA LEU A 759 11.13 -33.66 26.65
C LEU A 759 9.69 -34.17 26.53
N GLY A 760 9.33 -34.83 25.43
CA GLY A 760 7.99 -35.32 25.14
C GLY A 760 7.20 -34.45 24.16
N LEU A 761 5.96 -34.87 23.88
CA LEU A 761 5.06 -34.20 22.94
C LEU A 761 4.23 -33.14 23.65
N HIS A 762 4.64 -31.87 23.52
CA HIS A 762 4.05 -30.74 24.25
C HIS A 762 3.36 -29.72 23.35
N GLU A 763 3.03 -30.08 22.10
CA GLU A 763 2.18 -29.23 21.29
C GLU A 763 0.76 -29.21 21.89
N CYS A 764 0.21 -28.01 22.06
CA CYS A 764 -1.14 -27.81 22.56
C CYS A 764 -1.97 -27.10 21.50
N ARG A 765 -3.11 -27.70 21.13
CA ARG A 765 -4.11 -27.03 20.29
C ARG A 765 -4.98 -26.17 21.18
N GLN A 766 -4.96 -24.87 20.95
CA GLN A 766 -5.91 -23.92 21.51
C GLN A 766 -6.96 -23.57 20.45
N SER A 767 -8.05 -22.91 20.85
CA SER A 767 -9.14 -22.51 19.96
C SER A 767 -8.68 -21.69 18.75
N LYS A 768 -7.51 -21.04 18.81
CA LYS A 768 -7.01 -20.08 17.82
C LYS A 768 -5.68 -20.46 17.16
N GLY A 769 -5.21 -21.69 17.35
CA GLY A 769 -3.99 -22.18 16.74
C GLY A 769 -3.26 -23.19 17.60
N ILE A 770 -1.98 -23.37 17.28
CA ILE A 770 -1.11 -24.36 17.93
C ILE A 770 -0.01 -23.61 18.65
N ILE A 771 0.24 -23.98 19.89
CA ILE A 771 1.35 -23.47 20.70
C ILE A 771 2.19 -24.62 21.20
N ASN A 772 3.41 -24.33 21.63
CA ASN A 772 4.28 -25.27 22.32
C ASN A 772 4.94 -24.54 23.49
N PRO A 773 4.39 -24.68 24.71
CA PRO A 773 4.91 -24.02 25.91
C PRO A 773 6.34 -24.42 26.26
N VAL A 774 6.73 -25.67 25.96
CA VAL A 774 8.08 -26.18 26.23
C VAL A 774 9.10 -25.52 25.30
N GLU A 775 8.81 -25.47 23.99
CA GLU A 775 9.63 -24.69 23.06
C GLU A 775 9.68 -23.22 23.46
N ALA A 776 8.55 -22.63 23.83
CA ALA A 776 8.50 -21.22 24.24
C ALA A 776 9.38 -20.95 25.46
N SER A 777 9.38 -21.83 26.46
CA SER A 777 10.27 -21.74 27.62
C SER A 777 11.74 -21.78 27.21
N ALA A 778 12.13 -22.74 26.36
CA ALA A 778 13.51 -22.85 25.87
C ALA A 778 13.95 -21.60 25.09
N VAL A 779 13.08 -21.11 24.19
CA VAL A 779 13.31 -19.88 23.41
C VAL A 779 13.53 -18.67 24.33
N LEU A 780 12.65 -18.47 25.31
CA LEU A 780 12.76 -17.33 26.23
C LEU A 780 14.01 -17.43 27.13
N GLN A 781 14.42 -18.64 27.54
CA GLN A 781 15.67 -18.82 28.27
C GLN A 781 16.89 -18.48 27.41
N VAL A 782 16.90 -18.87 26.13
CA VAL A 782 17.96 -18.48 25.18
C VAL A 782 17.99 -16.97 25.01
N VAL A 783 16.84 -16.33 24.79
CA VAL A 783 16.74 -14.86 24.65
C VAL A 783 17.31 -14.16 25.89
N ARG A 784 16.96 -14.61 27.09
CA ARG A 784 17.47 -14.02 28.33
C ARG A 784 18.96 -14.25 28.53
N ALA A 785 19.45 -15.45 28.24
CA ALA A 785 20.88 -15.74 28.31
C ALA A 785 21.67 -14.82 27.37
N LEU A 786 21.18 -14.64 26.13
CA LEU A 786 21.77 -13.69 25.17
C LEU A 786 21.77 -12.26 25.72
N GLN A 787 20.64 -11.78 26.24
CA GLN A 787 20.51 -10.43 26.81
C GLN A 787 21.46 -10.22 28.00
N GLN A 788 21.54 -11.19 28.92
CA GLN A 788 22.46 -11.12 30.06
C GLN A 788 23.94 -11.12 29.65
N ALA A 789 24.25 -11.72 28.51
CA ALA A 789 25.59 -11.74 27.95
C ALA A 789 25.90 -10.50 27.09
N GLY A 790 24.97 -9.54 26.98
CA GLY A 790 25.15 -8.24 26.32
C GLY A 790 24.53 -8.13 24.92
N ALA A 791 23.73 -9.11 24.49
CA ALA A 791 23.08 -9.07 23.19
C ALA A 791 21.91 -8.08 23.13
N THR A 792 21.94 -7.16 22.17
CA THR A 792 20.85 -6.18 21.94
C THR A 792 20.06 -6.44 20.65
N ASP A 793 20.68 -7.05 19.63
CA ASP A 793 20.06 -7.25 18.32
C ASP A 793 19.56 -8.70 18.13
N ILE A 794 18.44 -9.01 18.78
CA ILE A 794 17.82 -10.35 18.82
C ILE A 794 16.45 -10.32 18.14
N GLY A 795 16.13 -11.37 17.38
CA GLY A 795 14.78 -11.62 16.85
C GLY A 795 14.30 -13.04 17.13
N VAL A 796 13.00 -13.20 17.38
CA VAL A 796 12.36 -14.50 17.59
C VAL A 796 11.29 -14.71 16.54
N LEU A 797 11.36 -15.84 15.83
CA LEU A 797 10.47 -16.20 14.74
C LEU A 797 9.69 -17.46 15.06
N SER A 798 8.43 -17.50 14.63
CA SER A 798 7.64 -18.73 14.61
C SER A 798 6.67 -18.72 13.41
N PRO A 799 6.35 -19.87 12.79
CA PRO A 799 5.35 -19.92 11.73
C PRO A 799 3.92 -19.65 12.24
N PHE A 800 3.63 -19.92 13.53
CA PHE A 800 2.28 -19.81 14.09
C PHE A 800 2.09 -18.50 14.85
N ARG A 801 1.05 -17.73 14.49
CA ARG A 801 0.67 -16.49 15.18
C ARG A 801 0.35 -16.70 16.65
N SER A 802 -0.31 -17.82 16.98
CA SER A 802 -0.61 -18.22 18.36
C SER A 802 0.66 -18.38 19.21
N GLN A 803 1.72 -18.96 18.64
CA GLN A 803 3.01 -19.08 19.34
C GLN A 803 3.69 -17.72 19.49
N VAL A 804 3.65 -16.87 18.47
CA VAL A 804 4.17 -15.49 18.54
C VAL A 804 3.50 -14.72 19.68
N HIS A 805 2.18 -14.76 19.76
CA HIS A 805 1.43 -14.13 20.84
C HIS A 805 1.80 -14.73 22.20
N TYR A 806 1.86 -16.06 22.30
CA TYR A 806 2.27 -16.73 23.53
C TYR A 806 3.67 -16.28 24.00
N LEU A 807 4.65 -16.23 23.10
CA LEU A 807 6.01 -15.76 23.37
C LEU A 807 6.04 -14.28 23.80
N GLN A 808 5.28 -13.41 23.14
CA GLN A 808 5.15 -11.99 23.50
C GLN A 808 4.59 -11.82 24.92
N THR A 809 3.51 -12.55 25.24
CA THR A 809 2.84 -12.47 26.55
C THR A 809 3.68 -13.02 27.70
N HIS A 810 4.59 -13.97 27.44
CA HIS A 810 5.45 -14.59 28.45
C HIS A 810 6.88 -14.04 28.49
N HIS A 811 7.26 -13.20 27.53
CA HIS A 811 8.55 -12.51 27.57
C HIS A 811 8.59 -11.51 28.73
N ARG A 812 9.71 -11.51 29.47
CA ARG A 812 9.98 -10.62 30.60
C ARG A 812 11.43 -10.18 30.46
N GLY A 813 11.65 -8.88 30.24
CA GLY A 813 12.97 -8.30 29.99
C GLY A 813 12.92 -7.17 28.94
N PRO A 814 14.08 -6.68 28.49
CA PRO A 814 14.18 -5.66 27.43
C PRO A 814 13.42 -6.07 26.17
N ALA A 815 12.93 -5.09 25.42
CA ALA A 815 12.15 -5.32 24.20
C ALA A 815 12.93 -6.16 23.17
N VAL A 816 12.30 -7.20 22.65
CA VAL A 816 12.82 -8.10 21.60
C VAL A 816 11.76 -8.21 20.52
N GLU A 817 12.20 -8.26 19.27
CA GLU A 817 11.27 -8.39 18.15
C GLU A 817 10.82 -9.86 18.01
N ILE A 818 9.56 -10.13 18.35
CA ILE A 818 8.94 -11.46 18.23
C ILE A 818 7.87 -11.38 17.17
N SER A 819 8.00 -12.16 16.09
CA SER A 819 7.12 -12.04 14.93
C SER A 819 6.97 -13.35 14.16
N THR A 820 5.99 -13.37 13.25
CA THR A 820 5.88 -14.45 12.27
C THR A 820 6.95 -14.35 11.20
N ILE A 821 7.37 -15.48 10.64
CA ILE A 821 8.38 -15.54 9.57
C ILE A 821 8.04 -14.58 8.40
N ASP A 822 6.78 -14.57 7.96
CA ASP A 822 6.32 -13.79 6.80
C ASP A 822 6.45 -12.28 7.03
N LYS A 823 6.04 -11.81 8.22
CA LYS A 823 6.18 -10.40 8.63
C LYS A 823 7.65 -9.97 8.81
N TYR A 824 8.58 -10.92 8.93
CA TYR A 824 10.01 -10.65 9.13
C TYR A 824 10.80 -10.57 7.81
N GLN A 825 10.14 -10.71 6.67
CA GLN A 825 10.80 -10.62 5.37
C GLN A 825 11.45 -9.23 5.18
N GLY A 826 12.62 -9.21 4.54
CA GLY A 826 13.45 -8.01 4.38
C GLY A 826 14.24 -7.58 5.62
N ARG A 827 13.91 -8.08 6.82
CA ARG A 827 14.62 -7.78 8.07
C ARG A 827 15.76 -8.78 8.33
N ASP A 828 16.64 -8.45 9.26
CA ASP A 828 17.71 -9.32 9.77
C ASP A 828 18.13 -8.90 11.19
N LYS A 829 18.77 -9.83 11.92
CA LYS A 829 19.29 -9.64 13.27
C LYS A 829 20.62 -10.35 13.46
N ASP A 830 21.43 -9.87 14.40
CA ASP A 830 22.63 -10.58 14.83
C ASP A 830 22.32 -12.00 15.33
N ALA A 831 21.26 -12.14 16.14
CA ALA A 831 20.75 -13.44 16.59
C ALA A 831 19.29 -13.66 16.22
N ILE A 832 18.99 -14.82 15.64
CA ILE A 832 17.62 -15.27 15.38
C ILE A 832 17.37 -16.59 16.10
N ILE A 833 16.24 -16.67 16.80
CA ILE A 833 15.72 -17.90 17.40
C ILE A 833 14.43 -18.28 16.66
N VAL A 834 14.32 -19.52 16.20
CA VAL A 834 13.14 -20.03 15.49
C VAL A 834 12.47 -21.13 16.30
N SER A 835 11.20 -20.95 16.66
CA SER A 835 10.34 -21.98 17.27
C SER A 835 9.46 -22.61 16.20
N PHE A 836 9.65 -23.91 15.93
CA PHE A 836 8.87 -24.65 14.94
C PHE A 836 7.52 -25.17 15.42
N VAL A 837 7.31 -25.23 16.73
CA VAL A 837 6.07 -25.53 17.46
C VAL A 837 5.59 -26.97 17.37
N ARG A 838 5.62 -27.57 16.17
CA ARG A 838 5.04 -28.88 15.91
C ARG A 838 5.83 -29.98 16.61
N SER A 839 5.13 -30.76 17.44
CA SER A 839 5.66 -31.90 18.18
C SER A 839 4.52 -32.90 18.44
N ASN A 840 4.45 -33.97 17.65
CA ASN A 840 3.35 -34.93 17.67
C ASN A 840 3.80 -36.35 17.30
N ALA A 841 2.97 -37.35 17.65
CA ALA A 841 3.29 -38.77 17.44
C ALA A 841 3.26 -39.22 15.98
N THR A 842 2.59 -38.46 15.10
CA THR A 842 2.50 -38.74 13.66
C THR A 842 3.22 -37.63 12.92
N PRO A 843 4.31 -37.84 12.17
CA PRO A 843 5.23 -36.78 11.70
C PRO A 843 4.58 -35.76 10.75
N THR A 844 3.74 -34.89 11.30
CA THR A 844 2.80 -34.01 10.57
C THR A 844 3.06 -32.57 10.95
N VAL A 845 3.65 -31.83 10.02
CA VAL A 845 4.08 -30.43 10.27
C VAL A 845 3.04 -29.37 9.89
N GLY A 846 2.07 -29.71 9.02
CA GLY A 846 1.09 -28.75 8.48
C GLY A 846 1.64 -27.87 7.35
N GLU A 847 0.74 -27.19 6.63
CA GLU A 847 1.06 -26.46 5.38
C GLU A 847 2.14 -25.39 5.52
N LEU A 848 2.16 -24.66 6.65
CA LEU A 848 3.11 -23.56 6.87
C LEU A 848 4.58 -24.05 6.86
N LEU A 849 4.83 -25.27 7.34
CA LEU A 849 6.17 -25.87 7.41
C LEU A 849 6.49 -26.79 6.23
N LEU A 850 5.52 -27.05 5.35
CA LEU A 850 5.75 -27.67 4.05
C LEU A 850 6.28 -26.66 3.02
N ASP A 851 6.00 -25.38 3.22
CA ASP A 851 6.51 -24.31 2.36
C ASP A 851 8.00 -24.04 2.62
N TRP A 852 8.86 -24.60 1.77
CA TRP A 852 10.30 -24.42 1.84
C TRP A 852 10.76 -22.96 1.72
N ARG A 853 9.98 -22.08 1.07
CA ARG A 853 10.33 -20.65 0.94
C ARG A 853 10.21 -19.95 2.29
N ARG A 854 9.23 -20.34 3.11
CA ARG A 854 9.08 -19.84 4.48
C ARG A 854 10.26 -20.28 5.34
N ILE A 855 10.68 -21.53 5.23
CA ILE A 855 11.88 -22.04 5.91
C ILE A 855 13.12 -21.26 5.45
N ASN A 856 13.29 -21.05 4.14
CA ASN A 856 14.38 -20.25 3.58
C ASN A 856 14.41 -18.84 4.17
N VAL A 857 13.27 -18.16 4.27
CA VAL A 857 13.19 -16.84 4.91
C VAL A 857 13.68 -16.93 6.35
N ALA A 858 13.17 -17.88 7.16
CA ALA A 858 13.57 -18.03 8.56
C ALA A 858 15.08 -18.23 8.73
N LEU A 859 15.69 -19.12 7.93
CA LEU A 859 17.12 -19.44 8.00
C LEU A 859 18.02 -18.25 7.61
N THR A 860 17.52 -17.33 6.79
CA THR A 860 18.31 -16.25 6.16
C THR A 860 18.17 -14.90 6.87
N ARG A 861 17.51 -14.87 8.05
CA ARG A 861 17.37 -13.66 8.87
C ARG A 861 18.55 -13.44 9.82
N ALA A 862 19.30 -14.48 10.16
CA ALA A 862 20.40 -14.42 11.12
C ALA A 862 21.71 -13.94 10.49
N LYS A 863 22.45 -13.05 11.17
CA LYS A 863 23.81 -12.68 10.78
C LYS A 863 24.86 -13.55 11.45
N LYS A 864 24.83 -13.64 12.79
CA LYS A 864 25.89 -14.24 13.61
C LYS A 864 25.49 -15.57 14.23
N LYS A 865 24.27 -15.64 14.78
CA LYS A 865 23.79 -16.82 15.52
C LYS A 865 22.37 -17.19 15.11
N LEU A 866 22.16 -18.46 14.79
CA LEU A 866 20.87 -19.05 14.47
C LEU A 866 20.59 -20.21 15.43
N VAL A 867 19.52 -20.07 16.22
CA VAL A 867 19.04 -21.10 17.14
C VAL A 867 17.72 -21.63 16.59
N LEU A 868 17.68 -22.93 16.31
CA LEU A 868 16.49 -23.62 15.83
C LEU A 868 15.94 -24.47 16.99
N VAL A 869 14.64 -24.43 17.25
CA VAL A 869 14.01 -25.17 18.36
C VAL A 869 12.83 -25.97 17.83
N GLY A 870 12.82 -27.27 18.08
CA GLY A 870 11.67 -28.14 17.77
C GLY A 870 11.97 -29.63 17.83
N SER A 871 10.98 -30.43 17.46
CA SER A 871 11.01 -31.91 17.48
C SER A 871 11.55 -32.49 16.17
N PRO A 872 12.76 -33.08 16.12
CA PRO A 872 13.27 -33.74 14.91
C PRO A 872 12.34 -34.81 14.35
N SER A 873 11.80 -35.68 15.21
CA SER A 873 10.88 -36.75 14.80
C SER A 873 9.64 -36.22 14.07
N THR A 874 9.09 -35.10 14.53
CA THR A 874 7.94 -34.45 13.89
C THR A 874 8.34 -33.70 12.62
N LEU A 875 9.41 -32.91 12.69
CA LEU A 875 9.83 -32.02 11.61
C LEU A 875 10.34 -32.79 10.38
N ALA A 876 10.83 -34.02 10.56
CA ALA A 876 11.20 -34.93 9.46
C ALA A 876 10.05 -35.26 8.49
N GLY A 877 8.80 -34.94 8.87
CA GLY A 877 7.62 -35.01 8.00
C GLY A 877 7.66 -34.03 6.81
N SER A 878 8.42 -32.93 6.91
CA SER A 878 8.65 -32.00 5.80
C SER A 878 9.93 -32.36 5.04
N PRO A 879 9.92 -32.49 3.70
CA PRO A 879 11.11 -32.83 2.92
C PRO A 879 12.30 -31.87 3.13
N VAL A 880 12.02 -30.56 3.18
CA VAL A 880 13.06 -29.55 3.39
C VAL A 880 13.61 -29.58 4.82
N LEU A 881 12.75 -29.77 5.82
CA LEU A 881 13.20 -29.86 7.22
C LEU A 881 13.94 -31.17 7.49
N ARG A 882 13.56 -32.28 6.85
CA ARG A 882 14.32 -33.53 6.88
C ARG A 882 15.74 -33.33 6.36
N SER A 883 15.87 -32.63 5.24
CA SER A 883 17.18 -32.31 4.66
C SER A 883 17.98 -31.37 5.58
N LEU A 884 17.32 -30.38 6.18
CA LEU A 884 17.92 -29.50 7.20
C LEU A 884 18.43 -30.31 8.40
N LEU A 885 17.62 -31.24 8.93
CA LEU A 885 17.97 -32.11 10.05
C LEU A 885 19.18 -32.99 9.73
N ALA A 886 19.22 -33.60 8.55
CA ALA A 886 20.36 -34.39 8.10
C ALA A 886 21.65 -33.54 8.03
N LEU A 887 21.54 -32.29 7.57
CA LEU A 887 22.68 -31.37 7.49
C LEU A 887 23.17 -30.94 8.89
N VAL A 888 22.28 -30.55 9.80
CA VAL A 888 22.69 -30.15 11.16
C VAL A 888 23.25 -31.34 11.95
N GLN A 889 22.75 -32.57 11.72
CA GLN A 889 23.33 -33.79 12.29
C GLN A 889 24.73 -34.06 11.75
N LYS A 890 24.92 -33.97 10.41
CA LYS A 890 26.22 -34.14 9.75
C LYS A 890 27.26 -33.14 10.29
N GLN A 891 26.85 -31.90 10.56
CA GLN A 891 27.72 -30.85 11.11
C GLN A 891 27.87 -30.92 12.64
N LYS A 892 27.19 -31.87 13.32
CA LYS A 892 27.15 -31.99 14.79
C LYS A 892 26.64 -30.72 15.50
N TRP A 893 25.64 -30.06 14.91
CA TRP A 893 24.98 -28.87 15.48
C TRP A 893 23.70 -29.18 16.25
N VAL A 894 23.37 -30.46 16.47
CA VAL A 894 22.21 -30.87 17.26
C VAL A 894 22.59 -30.95 18.73
N LEU A 895 21.78 -30.33 19.58
CA LEU A 895 21.88 -30.39 21.04
C LEU A 895 20.55 -30.89 21.61
N PRO A 896 20.50 -32.14 22.12
CA PRO A 896 19.34 -32.64 22.88
C PRO A 896 19.12 -31.80 24.14
N LEU A 897 17.93 -31.26 24.31
CA LEU A 897 17.62 -30.48 25.51
C LEU A 897 17.51 -31.41 26.73
N PRO A 898 18.19 -31.09 27.84
CA PRO A 898 18.09 -31.87 29.06
C PRO A 898 16.69 -31.71 29.68
N ALA A 899 16.20 -32.73 30.38
CA ALA A 899 14.93 -32.64 31.12
C ALA A 899 14.89 -31.45 32.10
N SER A 900 16.06 -31.04 32.60
CA SER A 900 16.19 -29.86 33.46
C SER A 900 15.90 -28.54 32.74
N ALA A 901 15.94 -28.47 31.40
CA ALA A 901 15.67 -27.25 30.63
C ALA A 901 14.24 -26.72 30.86
N THR A 902 13.29 -27.56 31.25
CA THR A 902 11.91 -27.14 31.60
C THR A 902 11.74 -26.83 33.09
N SER A 903 12.66 -27.28 33.95
CA SER A 903 12.62 -27.12 35.40
C SER A 903 13.61 -26.09 35.96
N VAL A 904 14.47 -25.49 35.12
CA VAL A 904 15.35 -24.38 35.55
C VAL A 904 14.45 -23.20 35.95
N PRO A 905 14.60 -22.64 37.17
CA PRO A 905 13.95 -21.38 37.52
C PRO A 905 14.25 -20.37 36.43
N MET A 906 13.21 -19.74 35.90
CA MET A 906 13.33 -18.76 34.84
C MET A 906 14.44 -17.76 35.17
N ILE A 907 15.50 -17.73 34.34
CA ILE A 907 16.65 -16.86 34.55
C ILE A 907 16.13 -15.44 34.83
N PRO A 908 16.49 -14.80 35.95
CA PRO A 908 15.97 -13.50 36.31
C PRO A 908 16.34 -12.47 35.24
N PRO A 909 15.49 -11.47 34.98
CA PRO A 909 15.83 -10.41 34.04
C PRO A 909 17.15 -9.73 34.49
N PRO A 910 17.96 -9.21 33.55
CA PRO A 910 19.12 -8.41 33.93
C PRO A 910 18.67 -7.27 34.87
N PRO A 911 19.47 -6.91 35.89
CA PRO A 911 19.12 -5.79 36.76
C PRO A 911 18.92 -4.54 35.90
N ASN A 912 17.81 -3.82 36.10
CA ASN A 912 17.64 -2.51 35.51
C ASN A 912 18.79 -1.64 36.03
N ASN A 913 19.60 -1.09 35.13
CA ASN A 913 20.41 0.09 35.47
C ASN A 913 19.45 1.28 35.53
N ASP A 914 18.60 1.30 36.55
CA ASP A 914 17.80 2.47 36.93
C ASP A 914 18.64 3.28 37.91
N ASP A 915 19.57 4.05 37.34
CA ASP A 915 19.99 5.34 37.88
C ASP A 915 19.75 6.39 36.78
N ASP A 916 18.51 6.38 36.25
CA ASP A 916 17.86 7.55 35.68
C ASP A 916 16.34 7.31 35.67
N GLY A 917 15.56 8.33 36.05
CA GLY A 917 14.17 8.20 36.46
C GLY A 917 13.20 7.65 35.41
N GLY A 918 12.23 6.85 35.88
CA GLY A 918 10.91 6.67 35.29
C GLY A 918 10.89 6.29 33.80
N ALA A 919 10.99 4.99 33.50
CA ALA A 919 10.84 4.45 32.15
C ALA A 919 9.46 4.73 31.55
N GLN A 920 9.32 5.86 30.84
CA GLN A 920 8.38 6.00 29.73
C GLN A 920 8.77 5.00 28.63
N ARG A 921 7.77 4.28 28.11
CA ARG A 921 7.92 3.55 26.84
C ARG A 921 8.28 4.56 25.75
N VAL A 922 9.54 4.56 25.32
CA VAL A 922 10.02 5.35 24.19
C VAL A 922 9.37 4.81 22.91
N TYR A 923 8.29 5.45 22.48
CA TYR A 923 7.99 5.53 21.06
C TYR A 923 9.07 6.42 20.42
N VAL A 924 9.63 5.99 19.30
CA VAL A 924 10.35 6.90 18.41
C VAL A 924 9.31 7.81 17.77
N GLN A 925 8.91 8.84 18.49
CA GLN A 925 8.33 10.07 17.95
C GLN A 925 9.40 11.14 18.12
N ALA A 926 9.87 11.72 17.01
CA ALA A 926 10.62 12.96 17.08
C ALA A 926 9.68 14.04 17.63
N PRO A 927 9.99 14.74 18.73
CA PRO A 927 9.20 15.89 19.15
C PRO A 927 9.46 17.03 18.16
N VAL A 928 8.38 17.53 17.56
CA VAL A 928 8.32 18.92 17.12
C VAL A 928 7.85 19.68 18.33
N ASP A 929 8.75 20.37 19.02
CA ASP A 929 8.35 21.33 20.04
C ASP A 929 8.28 22.72 19.40
N ALA A 930 7.09 23.31 19.46
CA ALA A 930 6.74 24.52 18.72
C ALA A 930 6.89 25.81 19.55
N ASN A 931 7.52 25.78 20.74
CA ASN A 931 7.60 26.95 21.62
C ASN A 931 8.99 27.17 22.27
N ALA A 932 10.05 27.11 21.46
CA ALA A 932 11.37 27.61 21.88
C ALA A 932 11.96 28.53 20.81
N ILE A 933 11.31 29.66 20.56
CA ILE A 933 11.95 30.84 19.96
C ILE A 933 11.65 32.01 20.89
N GLU A 934 12.50 32.23 21.87
CA GLU A 934 12.76 33.57 22.38
C GLU A 934 14.11 33.59 23.11
N GLY A 935 15.05 34.33 22.54
CA GLY A 935 16.29 34.75 23.18
C GLY A 935 17.42 33.74 23.18
N LEU A 936 18.41 33.92 22.30
CA LEU A 936 19.79 34.23 22.72
C LEU A 936 20.69 34.47 21.50
N ALA A 937 21.60 35.39 21.71
CA ALA A 937 22.28 36.19 20.71
C ALA A 937 23.45 35.47 20.00
N ILE A 938 23.80 36.09 18.88
CA ILE A 938 25.02 35.95 18.08
C ILE A 938 26.27 36.01 18.98
N ASN A 939 27.11 34.95 18.99
CA ASN A 939 28.58 34.98 18.83
C ASN A 939 29.28 33.67 19.25
N GLU A 940 30.38 33.39 18.55
CA GLU A 940 31.48 32.44 18.85
C GLU A 940 31.38 30.98 18.33
N LEU A 941 31.96 30.80 17.14
CA LEU A 941 32.41 29.52 16.58
C LEU A 941 33.64 28.97 17.34
N PRO A 942 33.72 27.66 17.66
CA PRO A 942 34.99 27.01 17.89
C PRO A 942 35.55 26.37 16.60
N ARG A 943 36.84 26.63 16.39
CA ARG A 943 37.64 26.34 15.21
C ARG A 943 37.84 24.83 14.99
N ARG A 944 37.86 24.46 13.69
CA ARG A 944 38.31 23.17 13.14
C ARG A 944 39.65 22.72 13.73
N ALA A 945 39.74 21.45 14.14
CA ALA A 945 41.00 20.75 14.35
C ALA A 945 41.57 20.28 12.98
N PRO A 946 42.89 20.45 12.71
CA PRO A 946 43.50 20.02 11.45
C PRO A 946 43.90 18.53 11.50
N LEU A 947 43.54 17.79 10.46
CA LEU A 947 44.08 16.46 10.17
C LEU A 947 45.52 16.61 9.67
N ARG A 948 46.47 15.93 10.33
CA ARG A 948 47.89 15.87 9.91
C ARG A 948 48.07 15.01 8.65
N PRO A 949 49.01 15.36 7.75
CA PRO A 949 49.41 14.56 6.60
C PRO A 949 50.66 13.69 6.86
N HIS A 950 50.90 12.75 5.94
CA HIS A 950 52.10 11.94 5.65
C HIS A 950 52.10 10.47 6.06
N MET A 951 51.94 9.60 5.05
CA MET A 951 52.93 8.56 4.74
C MET A 951 52.93 8.27 3.22
N PRO A 952 54.09 7.99 2.60
CA PRO A 952 54.27 7.99 1.15
C PRO A 952 53.86 6.67 0.48
N VAL A 953 53.16 6.77 -0.64
CA VAL A 953 52.89 5.64 -1.54
C VAL A 953 54.10 5.45 -2.44
N SER A 954 54.73 4.28 -2.35
CA SER A 954 55.80 3.87 -3.26
C SER A 954 55.23 3.66 -4.66
N ARG A 955 55.74 4.41 -5.64
CA ARG A 955 55.62 4.11 -7.06
C ARG A 955 56.50 2.89 -7.36
N ASN A 956 55.92 1.82 -7.90
CA ASN A 956 56.47 0.97 -8.96
C ASN A 956 55.49 -0.18 -9.22
N ILE A 957 55.57 -0.74 -10.45
CA ILE A 957 54.71 -1.76 -11.06
C ILE A 957 53.58 -1.16 -11.93
N LEU A 958 54.02 -0.45 -12.97
CA LEU A 958 53.37 -0.41 -14.28
C LEU A 958 54.51 -0.49 -15.31
N ASP A 959 54.98 -1.70 -15.55
CA ASP A 959 55.64 -2.13 -16.78
C ASP A 959 55.63 -3.66 -16.77
N GLU A 960 55.49 -4.26 -17.95
CA GLU A 960 55.31 -5.70 -18.25
C GLU A 960 53.86 -6.21 -18.25
N THR A 961 53.15 -5.92 -19.35
CA THR A 961 52.45 -6.94 -20.17
C THR A 961 51.85 -6.27 -21.41
N MET A 962 52.73 -5.88 -22.34
CA MET A 962 52.43 -5.90 -23.77
C MET A 962 53.38 -6.90 -24.42
N GLY A 963 52.82 -8.03 -24.83
CA GLY A 963 53.43 -9.15 -25.53
C GLY A 963 52.33 -10.12 -25.87
#